data_AF-A0A920E7B8-F1
#
_entry.id   AF-A0A920E7B8-F1
#
_cell.length_a   1.000
_cell.length_b   1.000
_cell.length_c   1.000
_cell.angle_alpha   90.00
_cell.angle_beta   90.00
_cell.angle_gamma   90.00
#
_symmetry.space_group_name_H-M   'P 1'
#
loop_
_entity.id
_entity.type
_entity.pdbx_description
1 polymer ?
#
loop_
_entity_poly.entity_id
_entity_poly.type
_entity_poly.pdbx_seq_one_letter_code
_entity_poly.pdbx_strand_id
1 'polypeptide(L)'
;MKSLWNDTEAQAFSNDPLELRVYTSRLLGANPDLVLHGGGNTSVKLNQQNFFGDPEELLLVKGSGWDLATIESPGFAPVRLETLKRLAELETLSDTEMVRQQRAAMTDPGAPNPSVEAILHALIPFRYVDHTHADAVLAVTNHPDGEKSVQEIYGNRVIVIPYVMPGFVLAKKVRELTQGKNWADYEGMILMNHGIFTFDDDARESYEKMIRLVTEAEDYVRQKGAREASKAKVREDLVGLARIRKKVSETAGKAMLAVPDQTEDAGGFSSRKDISEIAVRGPLTPDHVLRTKNIPVMLDENPVEAIETFKNQYLDYFKRNTDGQLTCLDPAPRWAVWKEHGTLAFGRSVKETTIISDIIGHTRKTIQQVEDWSSWKALPEKDLFEVEYWELEQAKLGKPGKSPNFQGKIALVSGAASGIGRACAETLHQQGAAVLGLDLNPEVEKIFNKPGLMGFCCDVTDDESIRQAVNLVVRNFGGLDVLVSNAGNFPAGLTLEKMTAETWDSSMRLNLSSHQRLLTAATPFLQQSLDGAVVFIASRNVPAPGPGASAYSVAKAGLTQLARVASLELGSYGVRVNVLHPDCVYDTGLWSDDVLQGRAEKYGMSVEAYKSRNILKKEVTSREVAEMVAAVAGPVFLKTTGAQIPIDGGNDRVI
;
A
#
# COMPACT_ATOMS: atom_id res chain seq x y z
N MET A 1 10.66 26.96 -4.69
CA MET A 1 10.74 26.02 -3.54
C MET A 1 11.59 26.61 -2.40
N LYS A 2 11.28 26.30 -1.13
CA LYS A 2 12.07 26.75 0.04
C LYS A 2 13.12 25.69 0.41
N SER A 3 14.37 26.10 0.61
CA SER A 3 15.43 25.23 1.15
C SER A 3 15.08 24.77 2.57
N LEU A 4 15.26 23.48 2.82
CA LEU A 4 15.09 22.85 4.14
C LEU A 4 16.43 22.70 4.88
N TRP A 5 17.52 23.21 4.31
CA TRP A 5 18.85 23.15 4.93
C TRP A 5 18.86 23.89 6.27
N ASN A 6 19.45 23.25 7.28
CA ASN A 6 19.65 23.81 8.60
C ASN A 6 21.12 23.70 9.00
N ASP A 7 21.78 24.86 9.14
CA ASP A 7 23.21 24.92 9.47
C ASP A 7 23.55 24.26 10.81
N THR A 8 22.64 24.30 11.79
CA THR A 8 22.87 23.69 13.12
C THR A 8 22.84 22.17 13.05
N GLU A 9 21.89 21.61 12.31
CA GLU A 9 21.80 20.16 12.11
C GLU A 9 22.96 19.65 11.25
N ALA A 10 23.28 20.34 10.16
CA ALA A 10 24.37 19.98 9.27
C ALA A 10 25.74 19.96 9.98
N GLN A 11 25.97 20.86 10.94
CA GLN A 11 27.20 20.92 11.73
C GLN A 11 27.44 19.62 12.53
N ALA A 12 26.38 18.89 12.92
CA ALA A 12 26.51 17.62 13.62
C ALA A 12 27.14 16.52 12.75
N PHE A 13 27.08 16.67 11.41
CA PHE A 13 27.55 15.69 10.44
C PHE A 13 28.78 16.15 9.65
N SER A 14 29.29 17.36 9.86
CA SER A 14 30.33 17.98 9.03
C SER A 14 31.65 17.20 8.95
N ASN A 15 31.90 16.30 9.90
CA ASN A 15 33.11 15.48 9.95
C ASN A 15 32.97 14.14 9.23
N ASP A 16 31.75 13.75 8.84
CA ASP A 16 31.46 12.52 8.13
C ASP A 16 30.70 12.82 6.82
N PRO A 17 31.38 12.74 5.67
CA PRO A 17 30.78 12.96 4.35
C PRO A 17 29.56 12.08 4.05
N LEU A 18 29.53 10.86 4.59
CA LEU A 18 28.42 9.94 4.38
C LEU A 18 27.21 10.36 5.21
N GLU A 19 27.40 10.68 6.50
CA GLU A 19 26.31 11.18 7.35
C GLU A 19 25.77 12.52 6.83
N LEU A 20 26.65 13.40 6.34
CA LEU A 20 26.22 14.63 5.69
C LEU A 20 25.42 14.36 4.40
N ARG A 21 25.78 13.29 3.66
CA ARG A 21 24.98 12.85 2.50
C ARG A 21 23.64 12.29 2.90
N VAL A 22 23.57 11.45 3.94
CA VAL A 22 22.31 10.96 4.53
C VAL A 22 21.40 12.15 4.87
N TYR A 23 21.94 13.18 5.53
CA TYR A 23 21.20 14.39 5.85
C TYR A 23 20.60 15.06 4.60
N THR A 24 21.42 15.37 3.60
CA THR A 24 20.94 16.02 2.35
C THR A 24 19.97 15.15 1.55
N SER A 25 20.17 13.83 1.53
CA SER A 25 19.27 12.88 0.87
C SER A 25 17.89 12.92 1.52
N ARG A 26 17.81 13.01 2.86
CA ARG A 26 16.56 13.18 3.59
C ARG A 26 15.90 14.52 3.33
N LEU A 27 16.67 15.61 3.16
CA LEU A 27 16.10 16.90 2.76
C LEU A 27 15.42 16.84 1.38
N LEU A 28 16.03 16.13 0.42
CA LEU A 28 15.42 15.91 -0.91
C LEU A 28 14.17 15.02 -0.80
N GLY A 29 14.26 13.90 -0.08
CA GLY A 29 13.14 12.97 0.10
C GLY A 29 12.00 13.50 0.95
N ALA A 30 12.24 14.49 1.81
CA ALA A 30 11.20 15.15 2.60
C ALA A 30 10.23 15.99 1.76
N ASN A 31 10.62 16.35 0.53
CA ASN A 31 9.74 17.05 -0.40
C ASN A 31 9.25 16.12 -1.53
N PRO A 32 7.96 15.73 -1.52
CA PRO A 32 7.40 14.83 -2.53
C PRO A 32 7.36 15.46 -3.94
N ASP A 33 7.41 16.79 -4.08
CA ASP A 33 7.52 17.44 -5.40
C ASP A 33 8.91 17.24 -6.06
N LEU A 34 9.93 16.78 -5.31
CA LEU A 34 11.26 16.45 -5.83
C LEU A 34 11.39 14.95 -6.13
N VAL A 35 11.00 14.10 -5.20
CA VAL A 35 11.17 12.65 -5.30
C VAL A 35 10.02 11.92 -4.62
N LEU A 36 9.48 10.91 -5.31
CA LEU A 36 8.45 10.01 -4.78
C LEU A 36 8.93 8.56 -4.72
N HIS A 37 8.54 7.87 -3.65
CA HIS A 37 8.50 6.40 -3.52
C HIS A 37 9.63 5.62 -4.22
N GLY A 38 10.86 5.80 -3.74
CA GLY A 38 12.02 5.05 -4.24
C GLY A 38 12.63 5.58 -5.53
N GLY A 39 12.05 6.63 -6.15
CA GLY A 39 12.67 7.44 -7.19
C GLY A 39 13.89 8.22 -6.67
N GLY A 40 14.57 8.91 -7.58
CA GLY A 40 15.80 9.68 -7.30
C GLY A 40 16.98 8.84 -6.79
N ASN A 41 18.19 9.36 -6.97
CA ASN A 41 19.43 8.75 -6.51
C ASN A 41 20.36 9.81 -5.94
N THR A 42 21.11 9.46 -4.90
CA THR A 42 22.14 10.35 -4.34
C THR A 42 23.42 9.56 -4.12
N SER A 43 24.56 10.23 -4.23
CA SER A 43 25.84 9.61 -3.93
C SER A 43 26.86 10.57 -3.34
N VAL A 44 27.86 9.98 -2.67
CA VAL A 44 29.05 10.67 -2.19
C VAL A 44 30.29 9.87 -2.59
N LYS A 45 31.33 10.58 -3.02
CA LYS A 45 32.66 10.01 -3.25
C LYS A 45 33.56 10.25 -2.04
N LEU A 46 34.28 9.24 -1.61
CA LEU A 46 35.22 9.35 -0.48
C LEU A 46 36.44 8.44 -0.65
N ASN A 47 37.50 8.81 0.04
CA ASN A 47 38.70 8.00 0.21
C ASN A 47 38.59 7.20 1.50
N GLN A 48 38.91 5.92 1.45
CA GLN A 48 39.04 5.08 2.65
C GLN A 48 40.28 4.20 2.56
N GLN A 49 40.67 3.59 3.68
CA GLN A 49 41.65 2.50 3.67
C GLN A 49 40.92 1.17 3.51
N ASN A 50 41.41 0.33 2.58
CA ASN A 50 40.93 -1.03 2.45
C ASN A 50 41.40 -1.90 3.64
N PHE A 51 40.98 -3.17 3.67
CA PHE A 51 41.37 -4.12 4.73
C PHE A 51 42.90 -4.26 4.92
N PHE A 52 43.69 -4.01 3.87
CA PHE A 52 45.15 -4.10 3.88
C PHE A 52 45.83 -2.76 4.21
N GLY A 53 45.07 -1.68 4.39
CA GLY A 53 45.59 -0.34 4.67
C GLY A 53 45.89 0.50 3.41
N ASP A 54 45.64 -0.01 2.21
CA ASP A 54 45.85 0.76 0.98
C ASP A 54 44.71 1.77 0.78
N PRO A 55 45.00 2.98 0.28
CA PRO A 55 43.97 3.94 -0.06
C PRO A 55 43.14 3.45 -1.26
N GLU A 56 41.81 3.53 -1.15
CA GLU A 56 40.88 3.30 -2.25
C GLU A 56 39.80 4.39 -2.32
N GLU A 57 39.45 4.79 -3.54
CA GLU A 57 38.34 5.70 -3.82
C GLU A 57 37.04 4.92 -4.02
N LEU A 58 36.00 5.30 -3.26
CA LEU A 58 34.68 4.70 -3.35
C LEU A 58 33.63 5.71 -3.79
N LEU A 59 32.64 5.19 -4.51
CA LEU A 59 31.33 5.79 -4.67
C LEU A 59 30.38 5.10 -3.69
N LEU A 60 29.82 5.85 -2.75
CA LEU A 60 28.71 5.41 -1.92
C LEU A 60 27.43 5.96 -2.55
N VAL A 61 26.65 5.08 -3.18
CA VAL A 61 25.44 5.44 -3.93
C VAL A 61 24.22 4.79 -3.29
N LYS A 62 23.08 5.48 -3.30
CA LYS A 62 21.81 4.91 -2.82
C LYS A 62 21.61 3.50 -3.38
N GLY A 63 21.32 2.57 -2.49
CA GLY A 63 20.98 1.20 -2.82
C GLY A 63 19.53 1.05 -3.29
N SER A 64 19.32 0.10 -4.19
CA SER A 64 17.99 -0.22 -4.72
C SER A 64 17.02 -0.62 -3.58
N GLY A 65 15.83 0.00 -3.58
CA GLY A 65 14.76 -0.27 -2.60
C GLY A 65 14.73 0.66 -1.38
N TRP A 66 15.70 1.56 -1.21
CA TRP A 66 15.69 2.57 -0.15
C TRP A 66 14.95 3.85 -0.56
N ASP A 67 14.23 4.43 0.40
CA ASP A 67 13.55 5.72 0.25
C ASP A 67 14.48 6.84 0.75
N LEU A 68 14.66 7.91 -0.04
CA LEU A 68 15.51 9.03 0.35
C LEU A 68 15.00 9.74 1.62
N ALA A 69 13.69 9.78 1.85
CA ALA A 69 13.10 10.41 3.03
C ALA A 69 13.52 9.72 4.33
N THR A 70 13.84 8.43 4.28
CA THR A 70 14.16 7.60 5.45
C THR A 70 15.53 6.92 5.35
N ILE A 71 16.34 7.24 4.34
CA ILE A 71 17.62 6.58 4.11
C ILE A 71 18.56 6.76 5.30
N GLU A 72 19.37 5.74 5.56
CA GLU A 72 20.43 5.74 6.57
C GLU A 72 21.75 5.35 5.91
N SER A 73 22.87 5.46 6.61
CA SER A 73 24.20 5.10 6.10
C SER A 73 24.27 3.67 5.51
N PRO A 74 23.66 2.63 6.11
CA PRO A 74 23.57 1.29 5.50
C PRO A 74 22.79 1.22 4.17
N GLY A 75 22.02 2.27 3.84
CA GLY A 75 21.30 2.40 2.59
C GLY A 75 22.18 2.80 1.41
N PHE A 76 23.45 3.14 1.61
CA PHE A 76 24.40 3.46 0.55
C PHE A 76 25.31 2.27 0.25
N ALA A 77 25.31 1.82 -1.00
CA ALA A 77 26.18 0.77 -1.49
C ALA A 77 27.58 1.32 -1.78
N PRO A 78 28.63 0.82 -1.09
CA PRO A 78 30.00 1.27 -1.33
C PRO A 78 30.62 0.49 -2.49
N VAL A 79 30.94 1.17 -3.59
CA VAL A 79 31.45 0.57 -4.83
C VAL A 79 32.77 1.24 -5.23
N ARG A 80 33.76 0.46 -5.67
CA ARG A 80 35.05 1.00 -6.14
C ARG A 80 34.86 1.95 -7.32
N LEU A 81 35.23 3.22 -7.13
CA LEU A 81 34.98 4.29 -8.10
C LEU A 81 35.71 4.02 -9.42
N GLU A 82 36.96 3.57 -9.36
CA GLU A 82 37.77 3.26 -10.53
C GLU A 82 37.14 2.15 -11.39
N THR A 83 36.55 1.13 -10.75
CA THR A 83 35.85 0.07 -11.50
C THR A 83 34.67 0.63 -12.26
N LEU A 84 33.85 1.48 -11.64
CA LEU A 84 32.70 2.12 -12.31
C LEU A 84 33.14 3.00 -13.49
N LYS A 85 34.21 3.79 -13.33
CA LYS A 85 34.78 4.60 -14.42
C LYS A 85 35.23 3.74 -15.59
N ARG A 86 35.93 2.63 -15.33
CA ARG A 86 36.36 1.68 -16.38
C ARG A 86 35.20 0.96 -17.05
N LEU A 87 34.13 0.64 -16.31
CA LEU A 87 32.92 0.07 -16.93
C LEU A 87 32.31 1.03 -17.95
N ALA A 88 32.32 2.34 -17.69
CA ALA A 88 31.86 3.36 -18.63
C ALA A 88 32.69 3.42 -19.93
N GLU A 89 33.89 2.84 -19.95
CA GLU A 89 34.76 2.83 -21.13
C GLU A 89 34.36 1.80 -22.17
N LEU A 90 33.61 0.78 -21.76
CA LEU A 90 33.18 -0.30 -22.63
C LEU A 90 32.30 0.22 -23.78
N GLU A 91 32.32 -0.50 -24.90
CA GLU A 91 31.46 -0.19 -26.03
C GLU A 91 30.01 -0.62 -25.75
N THR A 92 29.85 -1.81 -25.16
CA THR A 92 28.58 -2.42 -24.76
C THR A 92 28.73 -3.09 -23.40
N LEU A 93 27.64 -3.08 -22.62
CA LEU A 93 27.55 -3.77 -21.35
C LEU A 93 26.09 -4.15 -21.15
N SER A 94 25.80 -5.44 -20.99
CA SER A 94 24.44 -5.90 -20.69
C SER A 94 24.08 -5.58 -19.24
N ASP A 95 22.79 -5.45 -18.96
CA ASP A 95 22.28 -5.18 -17.61
C ASP A 95 22.71 -6.22 -16.58
N THR A 96 22.65 -7.50 -16.95
CA THR A 96 23.09 -8.61 -16.10
C THR A 96 24.57 -8.50 -15.74
N GLU A 97 25.43 -8.18 -16.71
CA GLU A 97 26.86 -8.06 -16.47
C GLU A 97 27.17 -6.74 -15.73
N MET A 98 26.45 -5.66 -16.02
CA MET A 98 26.54 -4.39 -15.28
C MET A 98 26.31 -4.61 -13.79
N VAL A 99 25.17 -5.21 -13.42
CA VAL A 99 24.85 -5.46 -12.01
C VAL A 99 25.84 -6.42 -11.37
N ARG A 100 26.26 -7.46 -12.10
CA ARG A 100 27.27 -8.40 -11.60
C ARG A 100 28.61 -7.71 -11.29
N GLN A 101 29.09 -6.88 -12.21
CA GLN A 101 30.36 -6.16 -12.05
C GLN A 101 30.27 -5.09 -10.96
N GLN A 102 29.16 -4.35 -10.89
CA GLN A 102 28.89 -3.41 -9.79
C GLN A 102 28.92 -4.12 -8.43
N ARG A 103 28.26 -5.28 -8.31
CA ARG A 103 28.27 -6.08 -7.06
C ARG A 103 29.65 -6.64 -6.73
N ALA A 104 30.39 -7.12 -7.73
CA ALA A 104 31.75 -7.60 -7.52
C ALA A 104 32.71 -6.47 -7.08
N ALA A 105 32.42 -5.23 -7.48
CA ALA A 105 33.17 -4.05 -7.11
C ALA A 105 32.80 -3.48 -5.73
N MET A 106 31.78 -4.03 -5.05
CA MET A 106 31.41 -3.58 -3.70
C MET A 106 32.49 -3.94 -2.68
N THR A 107 32.65 -3.09 -1.66
CA THR A 107 33.55 -3.35 -0.53
C THR A 107 32.84 -3.96 0.68
N ASP A 108 31.51 -3.78 0.77
CA ASP A 108 30.65 -4.43 1.76
C ASP A 108 29.66 -5.39 1.07
N PRO A 109 29.84 -6.71 1.18
CA PRO A 109 28.91 -7.68 0.62
C PRO A 109 27.50 -7.69 1.26
N GLY A 110 27.36 -7.13 2.46
CA GLY A 110 26.09 -7.01 3.18
C GLY A 110 25.24 -5.80 2.80
N ALA A 111 25.85 -4.83 2.11
CA ALA A 111 25.18 -3.62 1.64
C ALA A 111 24.13 -3.93 0.54
N PRO A 112 23.14 -3.04 0.35
CA PRO A 112 22.17 -3.18 -0.73
C PRO A 112 22.83 -3.15 -2.11
N ASN A 113 22.13 -3.64 -3.13
CA ASN A 113 22.61 -3.53 -4.51
C ASN A 113 22.70 -2.04 -4.90
N PRO A 114 23.79 -1.59 -5.55
CA PRO A 114 23.91 -0.21 -6.02
C PRO A 114 22.85 0.11 -7.08
N SER A 115 22.50 1.39 -7.21
CA SER A 115 21.64 1.88 -8.28
C SER A 115 22.20 1.50 -9.65
N VAL A 116 21.32 1.24 -10.62
CA VAL A 116 21.67 1.02 -12.03
C VAL A 116 22.41 2.23 -12.63
N GLU A 117 22.21 3.42 -12.06
CA GLU A 117 22.86 4.67 -12.46
C GLU A 117 24.22 4.91 -11.78
N ALA A 118 24.74 3.95 -10.99
CA ALA A 118 26.01 4.10 -10.29
C ALA A 118 27.18 4.48 -11.23
N ILE A 119 27.18 3.97 -12.46
CA ILE A 119 28.18 4.33 -13.48
C ILE A 119 28.08 5.82 -13.84
N LEU A 120 26.86 6.35 -14.01
CA LEU A 120 26.66 7.78 -14.28
C LEU A 120 27.14 8.63 -13.10
N HIS A 121 26.77 8.27 -11.87
CA HIS A 121 27.23 8.96 -10.67
C HIS A 121 28.76 8.95 -10.54
N ALA A 122 29.44 7.91 -11.01
CA ALA A 122 30.91 7.83 -11.03
C ALA A 122 31.57 8.73 -12.08
N LEU A 123 30.90 8.98 -13.21
CA LEU A 123 31.39 9.84 -14.28
C LEU A 123 31.33 11.34 -13.93
N ILE A 124 30.38 11.74 -13.08
CA ILE A 124 30.25 13.13 -12.63
C ILE A 124 31.43 13.47 -11.69
N PRO A 125 32.31 14.43 -12.05
CA PRO A 125 33.60 14.63 -11.40
C PRO A 125 33.52 15.51 -10.14
N PHE A 126 32.48 15.31 -9.35
CA PHE A 126 32.24 16.03 -8.10
C PHE A 126 31.95 15.07 -6.96
N ARG A 127 32.27 15.49 -5.74
CA ARG A 127 32.11 14.65 -4.55
C ARG A 127 30.67 14.22 -4.31
N TYR A 128 29.73 15.14 -4.38
CA TYR A 128 28.31 14.92 -4.11
C TYR A 128 27.52 15.02 -5.40
N VAL A 129 26.60 14.07 -5.60
CA VAL A 129 25.73 14.03 -6.76
C VAL A 129 24.31 13.73 -6.31
N ASP A 130 23.39 14.58 -6.74
CA ASP A 130 21.97 14.47 -6.46
C ASP A 130 21.21 14.25 -7.77
N HIS A 131 20.24 13.34 -7.74
CA HIS A 131 19.32 13.08 -8.83
C HIS A 131 17.90 13.01 -8.29
N THR A 132 17.01 13.81 -8.87
CA THR A 132 15.59 13.84 -8.52
C THR A 132 14.70 13.79 -9.76
N HIS A 133 13.42 13.48 -9.54
CA HIS A 133 12.37 13.39 -10.56
C HIS A 133 11.37 14.52 -10.36
N ALA A 134 11.87 15.74 -10.19
CA ALA A 134 11.07 16.87 -9.75
C ALA A 134 9.92 17.19 -10.71
N ASP A 135 8.70 17.33 -10.17
CA ASP A 135 7.47 17.58 -10.91
C ASP A 135 7.59 18.76 -11.88
N ALA A 136 8.14 19.88 -11.39
CA ALA A 136 8.27 21.10 -12.19
C ALA A 136 9.25 20.92 -13.37
N VAL A 137 10.32 20.14 -13.17
CA VAL A 137 11.26 19.81 -14.26
C VAL A 137 10.57 18.92 -15.27
N LEU A 138 9.81 17.91 -14.81
CA LEU A 138 9.03 17.05 -15.69
C LEU A 138 7.92 17.80 -16.44
N ALA A 139 7.28 18.79 -15.81
CA ALA A 139 6.33 19.69 -16.48
C ALA A 139 6.99 20.49 -17.61
N VAL A 140 8.24 20.92 -17.40
CA VAL A 140 9.05 21.63 -18.40
C VAL A 140 9.55 20.72 -19.51
N THR A 141 9.84 19.44 -19.23
CA THR A 141 10.39 18.52 -20.25
C THR A 141 9.31 17.76 -21.02
N ASN A 142 8.14 17.51 -20.43
CA ASN A 142 7.13 16.59 -20.97
C ASN A 142 6.05 17.32 -21.77
N HIS A 143 6.49 18.07 -22.78
CA HIS A 143 5.63 18.72 -23.76
C HIS A 143 6.38 18.85 -25.12
N PRO A 144 5.69 19.15 -26.24
CA PRO A 144 6.32 19.16 -27.57
C PRO A 144 7.58 20.03 -27.73
N ASP A 145 7.70 21.13 -26.97
CA ASP A 145 8.80 22.09 -27.05
C ASP A 145 9.72 22.02 -25.81
N GLY A 146 9.79 20.87 -25.13
CA GLY A 146 10.50 20.73 -23.85
C GLY A 146 11.97 21.18 -23.87
N GLU A 147 12.74 20.79 -24.89
CA GLU A 147 14.14 21.22 -25.02
C GLU A 147 14.28 22.74 -25.13
N LYS A 148 13.35 23.39 -25.83
CA LYS A 148 13.33 24.85 -25.96
C LYS A 148 13.03 25.51 -24.62
N SER A 149 12.08 24.97 -23.85
CA SER A 149 11.78 25.46 -22.50
C SER A 149 12.99 25.33 -21.57
N VAL A 150 13.68 24.18 -21.59
CA VAL A 150 14.92 23.97 -20.82
C VAL A 150 15.99 25.01 -21.20
N GLN A 151 16.16 25.30 -22.50
CA GLN A 151 17.08 26.33 -22.97
C GLN A 151 16.66 27.76 -22.56
N GLU A 152 15.36 28.07 -22.55
CA GLU A 152 14.83 29.37 -22.11
C GLU A 152 15.07 29.61 -20.61
N ILE A 153 14.94 28.58 -19.77
CA ILE A 153 15.09 28.69 -18.31
C ILE A 153 16.57 28.72 -17.91
N TYR A 154 17.33 27.73 -18.36
CA TYR A 154 18.66 27.47 -17.83
C TYR A 154 19.79 27.98 -18.73
N GLY A 155 19.53 28.16 -20.02
CA GLY A 155 20.54 28.51 -21.00
C GLY A 155 21.70 27.50 -21.00
N ASN A 156 22.92 28.01 -20.97
CA ASN A 156 24.13 27.17 -20.98
C ASN A 156 24.54 26.64 -19.59
N ARG A 157 23.78 26.95 -18.53
CA ARG A 157 24.11 26.54 -17.15
C ARG A 157 23.88 25.06 -16.89
N VAL A 158 23.11 24.36 -17.74
CA VAL A 158 22.85 22.93 -17.60
C VAL A 158 23.27 22.16 -18.84
N ILE A 159 23.62 20.89 -18.63
CA ILE A 159 23.82 19.93 -19.70
C ILE A 159 22.47 19.29 -20.03
N VAL A 160 22.01 19.39 -21.28
CA VAL A 160 20.77 18.75 -21.71
C VAL A 160 21.08 17.40 -22.34
N ILE A 161 20.47 16.33 -21.82
CA ILE A 161 20.62 14.97 -22.31
C ILE A 161 19.28 14.53 -22.89
N PRO A 162 19.22 14.11 -24.18
CA PRO A 162 18.00 13.57 -24.75
C PRO A 162 17.61 12.29 -24.03
N TYR A 163 16.33 11.93 -24.07
CA TYR A 163 15.87 10.70 -23.44
C TYR A 163 16.62 9.48 -24.01
N VAL A 164 17.15 8.68 -23.11
CA VAL A 164 17.76 7.37 -23.37
C VAL A 164 17.46 6.46 -22.18
N MET A 165 17.47 5.15 -22.41
CA MET A 165 17.24 4.16 -21.36
C MET A 165 18.23 4.37 -20.19
N PRO A 166 17.74 4.41 -18.92
CA PRO A 166 18.59 4.50 -17.74
C PRO A 166 19.63 3.37 -17.66
N GLY A 167 20.66 3.57 -16.82
CA GLY A 167 21.76 2.61 -16.66
C GLY A 167 22.94 2.87 -17.61
N PHE A 168 23.49 1.81 -18.22
CA PHE A 168 24.72 1.91 -19.00
C PHE A 168 24.60 2.81 -20.25
N VAL A 169 23.47 2.73 -20.96
CA VAL A 169 23.22 3.53 -22.18
C VAL A 169 23.21 5.02 -21.84
N LEU A 170 22.53 5.40 -20.76
CA LEU A 170 22.56 6.76 -20.23
C LEU A 170 23.97 7.21 -19.84
N ALA A 171 24.70 6.40 -19.06
CA ALA A 171 26.07 6.74 -18.66
C ALA A 171 26.99 6.96 -19.87
N LYS A 172 26.89 6.10 -20.89
CA LYS A 172 27.64 6.25 -22.15
C LYS A 172 27.27 7.54 -22.88
N LYS A 173 25.97 7.85 -23.00
CA LYS A 173 25.50 9.07 -23.65
C LYS A 173 25.99 10.34 -22.94
N VAL A 174 25.97 10.35 -21.61
CA VAL A 174 26.52 11.48 -20.84
C VAL A 174 28.01 11.60 -21.09
N ARG A 175 28.78 10.50 -21.08
CA ARG A 175 30.22 10.54 -21.40
C ARG A 175 30.49 11.14 -22.79
N GLU A 176 29.74 10.73 -23.80
CA GLU A 176 29.86 11.27 -25.17
C GLU A 176 29.59 12.78 -25.22
N LEU A 177 28.52 13.26 -24.58
CA LEU A 177 28.11 14.66 -24.61
C LEU A 177 28.94 15.59 -23.72
N THR A 178 29.72 15.01 -22.79
CA THR A 178 30.55 15.74 -21.84
C THR A 178 32.04 15.63 -22.14
N GLN A 179 32.42 14.90 -23.18
CA GLN A 179 33.80 14.79 -23.61
C GLN A 179 34.36 16.16 -24.00
N GLY A 180 35.45 16.57 -23.34
CA GLY A 180 36.09 17.87 -23.57
C GLY A 180 35.36 19.07 -22.97
N LYS A 181 34.28 18.86 -22.21
CA LYS A 181 33.59 19.93 -21.47
C LYS A 181 34.19 20.12 -20.08
N ASN A 182 34.22 21.37 -19.62
CA ASN A 182 34.54 21.68 -18.24
C ASN A 182 33.27 21.59 -17.39
N TRP A 183 33.18 20.57 -16.53
CA TRP A 183 32.01 20.34 -15.69
C TRP A 183 31.74 21.46 -14.68
N ALA A 184 32.76 22.25 -14.32
CA ALA A 184 32.62 23.42 -13.44
C ALA A 184 31.82 24.58 -14.07
N ASP A 185 31.62 24.56 -15.39
CA ASP A 185 30.82 25.57 -16.10
C ASP A 185 29.30 25.31 -15.95
N TYR A 186 28.91 24.17 -15.37
CA TYR A 186 27.52 23.72 -15.28
C TYR A 186 27.05 23.63 -13.82
N GLU A 187 25.83 24.09 -13.57
CA GLU A 187 25.13 23.97 -12.29
C GLU A 187 24.39 22.63 -12.16
N GLY A 188 24.07 21.98 -13.28
CA GLY A 188 23.37 20.70 -13.29
C GLY A 188 23.22 20.08 -14.67
N MET A 189 22.44 19.00 -14.75
CA MET A 189 22.14 18.27 -15.97
C MET A 189 20.66 17.89 -16.01
N ILE A 190 19.99 18.15 -17.13
CA ILE A 190 18.58 17.81 -17.34
C ILE A 190 18.50 16.59 -18.25
N LEU A 191 17.85 15.54 -17.76
CA LEU A 191 17.49 14.37 -18.54
C LEU A 191 16.06 14.57 -19.06
N MET A 192 15.91 14.75 -20.38
CA MET A 192 14.60 14.93 -20.99
C MET A 192 13.67 13.75 -20.61
N ASN A 193 12.47 14.08 -20.14
CA ASN A 193 11.44 13.12 -19.71
C ASN A 193 11.76 12.26 -18.49
N HIS A 194 12.86 12.52 -17.78
CA HIS A 194 13.28 11.67 -16.66
C HIS A 194 13.53 12.49 -15.38
N GLY A 195 14.35 13.53 -15.43
CA GLY A 195 14.62 14.33 -14.23
C GLY A 195 15.85 15.22 -14.32
N ILE A 196 16.40 15.56 -13.16
CA ILE A 196 17.49 16.53 -13.00
C ILE A 196 18.61 15.94 -12.14
N PHE A 197 19.84 16.29 -12.47
CA PHE A 197 21.04 16.06 -11.67
C PHE A 197 21.65 17.40 -11.24
N THR A 198 22.11 17.47 -9.99
CA THR A 198 23.02 18.51 -9.51
C THR A 198 24.22 17.88 -8.84
N PHE A 199 25.30 18.66 -8.77
CA PHE A 199 26.57 18.16 -8.29
C PHE A 199 27.46 19.30 -7.80
N ASP A 200 28.24 19.00 -6.77
CA ASP A 200 29.27 19.90 -6.22
C ASP A 200 30.23 19.10 -5.30
N ASP A 201 31.37 19.69 -4.96
CA ASP A 201 32.26 19.12 -3.94
C ASP A 201 31.77 19.40 -2.51
N ASP A 202 30.87 20.37 -2.35
CA ASP A 202 30.16 20.67 -1.12
C ASP A 202 28.70 20.13 -1.12
N ALA A 203 28.32 19.53 0.00
CA ALA A 203 27.02 18.87 0.13
C ALA A 203 25.84 19.85 0.06
N ARG A 204 26.02 21.03 0.66
CA ARG A 204 25.02 22.10 0.67
C ARG A 204 24.87 22.68 -0.72
N GLU A 205 25.97 22.98 -1.40
CA GLU A 205 25.90 23.57 -2.74
C GLU A 205 25.23 22.64 -3.76
N SER A 206 25.50 21.32 -3.73
CA SER A 206 24.79 20.35 -4.57
C SER A 206 23.28 20.37 -4.33
N TYR A 207 22.86 20.40 -3.05
CA TYR A 207 21.45 20.48 -2.65
C TYR A 207 20.81 21.83 -3.01
N GLU A 208 21.47 22.96 -2.74
CA GLU A 208 20.94 24.29 -3.03
C GLU A 208 20.85 24.56 -4.53
N LYS A 209 21.76 24.02 -5.35
CA LYS A 209 21.61 24.01 -6.82
C LYS A 209 20.33 23.28 -7.23
N MET A 210 20.02 22.13 -6.62
CA MET A 210 18.79 21.38 -6.91
C MET A 210 17.55 22.25 -6.61
N ILE A 211 17.51 22.85 -5.43
CA ILE A 211 16.40 23.72 -5.03
C ILE A 211 16.26 24.93 -5.95
N ARG A 212 17.37 25.59 -6.32
CA ARG A 212 17.36 26.72 -7.27
C ARG A 212 16.80 26.32 -8.63
N LEU A 213 17.40 25.32 -9.27
CA LEU A 213 17.02 24.94 -10.63
C LEU A 213 15.55 24.48 -10.70
N VAL A 214 15.10 23.69 -9.72
CA VAL A 214 13.68 23.29 -9.65
C VAL A 214 12.77 24.49 -9.40
N THR A 215 13.17 25.45 -8.56
CA THR A 215 12.39 26.69 -8.32
C THR A 215 12.26 27.52 -9.60
N GLU A 216 13.32 27.63 -10.39
CA GLU A 216 13.28 28.32 -11.68
C GLU A 216 12.30 27.65 -12.65
N ALA A 217 12.23 26.31 -12.67
CA ALA A 217 11.21 25.58 -13.43
C ALA A 217 9.78 25.83 -12.89
N GLU A 218 9.57 25.82 -11.57
CA GLU A 218 8.27 26.14 -10.97
C GLU A 218 7.79 27.54 -11.38
N ASP A 219 8.69 28.52 -11.31
CA ASP A 219 8.38 29.91 -11.66
C ASP A 219 8.13 30.07 -13.16
N TYR A 220 8.88 29.37 -14.02
CA TYR A 220 8.66 29.36 -15.46
C TYR A 220 7.29 28.79 -15.83
N VAL A 221 6.92 27.63 -15.27
CA VAL A 221 5.61 26.99 -15.49
C VAL A 221 4.48 27.92 -15.05
N ARG A 222 4.63 28.59 -13.89
CA ARG A 222 3.68 29.60 -13.42
C ARG A 222 3.59 30.81 -14.37
N GLN A 223 4.72 31.30 -14.88
CA GLN A 223 4.77 32.43 -15.81
C GLN A 223 4.14 32.12 -17.17
N LYS A 224 4.23 30.87 -17.66
CA LYS A 224 3.56 30.43 -18.88
C LYS A 224 2.04 30.30 -18.75
N GLY A 225 1.52 30.38 -17.52
CA GLY A 225 0.08 30.44 -17.23
C GLY A 225 -0.50 29.17 -16.63
N ALA A 226 0.34 28.24 -16.14
CA ALA A 226 -0.14 27.09 -15.39
C ALA A 226 -0.94 27.53 -14.16
N ARG A 227 -2.13 26.94 -13.98
CA ARG A 227 -3.06 27.27 -12.90
C ARG A 227 -3.00 26.22 -11.81
N GLU A 228 -3.69 26.48 -10.71
CA GLU A 228 -4.01 25.43 -9.76
C GLU A 228 -4.89 24.37 -10.42
N ALA A 229 -4.78 23.13 -9.94
CA ALA A 229 -5.59 22.02 -10.42
C ALA A 229 -7.09 22.35 -10.34
N SER A 230 -7.84 21.87 -11.33
CA SER A 230 -9.29 22.03 -11.36
C SER A 230 -9.90 21.40 -10.11
N LYS A 231 -10.91 22.05 -9.53
CA LYS A 231 -11.63 21.58 -8.33
C LYS A 231 -13.09 21.29 -8.65
N ALA A 232 -13.58 20.12 -8.26
CA ALA A 232 -14.99 19.77 -8.34
C ALA A 232 -15.37 18.80 -7.22
N LYS A 233 -16.63 18.88 -6.77
CA LYS A 233 -17.17 17.90 -5.83
C LYS A 233 -17.35 16.56 -6.52
N VAL A 234 -16.98 15.49 -5.82
CA VAL A 234 -17.22 14.12 -6.27
C VAL A 234 -18.57 13.60 -5.79
N ARG A 235 -19.13 12.63 -6.51
CA ARG A 235 -20.27 11.83 -6.05
C ARG A 235 -19.78 10.56 -5.36
N GLU A 236 -20.36 10.22 -4.22
CA GLU A 236 -20.08 8.93 -3.56
C GLU A 236 -20.92 7.80 -4.17
N ASP A 237 -20.27 6.69 -4.51
CA ASP A 237 -20.92 5.42 -4.88
C ASP A 237 -20.11 4.24 -4.33
N LEU A 238 -20.40 3.85 -3.09
CA LEU A 238 -19.66 2.78 -2.41
C LEU A 238 -19.91 1.39 -3.01
N VAL A 239 -21.11 1.14 -3.54
CA VAL A 239 -21.45 -0.14 -4.17
C VAL A 239 -20.79 -0.24 -5.53
N GLY A 240 -20.76 0.85 -6.29
CA GLY A 240 -19.97 0.98 -7.53
C GLY A 240 -18.49 0.73 -7.28
N LEU A 241 -17.92 1.32 -6.23
CA LEU A 241 -16.52 1.11 -5.82
C LEU A 241 -16.24 -0.38 -5.54
N ALA A 242 -17.10 -1.04 -4.77
CA ALA A 242 -16.96 -2.47 -4.48
C ALA A 242 -17.06 -3.35 -5.74
N ARG A 243 -17.93 -2.98 -6.68
CA ARG A 243 -18.06 -3.66 -7.98
C ARG A 243 -16.82 -3.48 -8.85
N ILE A 244 -16.26 -2.27 -8.91
CA ILE A 244 -15.00 -1.97 -9.60
C ILE A 244 -13.88 -2.80 -9.00
N ARG A 245 -13.73 -2.76 -7.67
CA ARG A 245 -12.72 -3.54 -6.94
C ARG A 245 -12.81 -5.03 -7.27
N LYS A 246 -14.01 -5.60 -7.26
CA LYS A 246 -14.25 -7.01 -7.60
C LYS A 246 -13.68 -7.32 -8.98
N LYS A 247 -14.08 -6.54 -9.99
CA LYS A 247 -13.66 -6.78 -11.38
C LYS A 247 -12.16 -6.61 -11.58
N VAL A 248 -11.53 -5.61 -10.96
CA VAL A 248 -10.06 -5.46 -10.98
C VAL A 248 -9.37 -6.67 -10.35
N SER A 249 -9.91 -7.17 -9.23
CA SER A 249 -9.37 -8.35 -8.54
C SER A 249 -9.51 -9.64 -9.37
N GLU A 250 -10.63 -9.81 -10.07
CA GLU A 250 -10.83 -10.91 -11.03
C GLU A 250 -9.81 -10.84 -12.17
N THR A 251 -9.60 -9.65 -12.75
CA THR A 251 -8.62 -9.43 -13.82
C THR A 251 -7.18 -9.69 -13.34
N ALA A 252 -6.85 -9.35 -12.09
CA ALA A 252 -5.55 -9.60 -11.49
C ALA A 252 -5.35 -11.08 -11.08
N GLY A 253 -6.44 -11.86 -10.98
CA GLY A 253 -6.45 -13.21 -10.43
C GLY A 253 -6.16 -13.27 -8.93
N LYS A 254 -6.20 -12.13 -8.22
CA LYS A 254 -5.84 -11.96 -6.81
C LYS A 254 -6.69 -10.85 -6.20
N ALA A 255 -6.94 -10.89 -4.90
CA ALA A 255 -7.65 -9.81 -4.22
C ALA A 255 -6.83 -8.51 -4.23
N MET A 256 -7.49 -7.41 -4.57
CA MET A 256 -6.93 -6.07 -4.59
C MET A 256 -7.76 -5.16 -3.68
N LEU A 257 -7.13 -4.21 -3.01
CA LEU A 257 -7.80 -3.05 -2.43
C LEU A 257 -8.12 -2.04 -3.53
N ALA A 258 -9.14 -1.20 -3.31
CA ALA A 258 -9.45 -0.05 -4.14
C ALA A 258 -9.62 1.18 -3.25
N VAL A 259 -8.66 2.10 -3.32
CA VAL A 259 -8.65 3.31 -2.49
C VAL A 259 -9.08 4.49 -3.35
N PRO A 260 -10.24 5.12 -3.06
CA PRO A 260 -10.68 6.30 -3.79
C PRO A 260 -9.93 7.55 -3.32
N ASP A 261 -9.53 8.38 -4.28
CA ASP A 261 -9.17 9.78 -4.06
C ASP A 261 -10.32 10.66 -4.52
N GLN A 262 -10.99 11.24 -3.52
CA GLN A 262 -12.19 12.04 -3.64
C GLN A 262 -11.96 13.49 -3.20
N THR A 263 -10.70 13.93 -3.19
CA THR A 263 -10.35 15.35 -3.02
C THR A 263 -10.98 16.18 -4.14
N GLU A 264 -11.19 17.49 -3.90
CA GLU A 264 -11.77 18.36 -4.92
C GLU A 264 -10.90 18.41 -6.18
N ASP A 265 -9.57 18.37 -6.03
CA ASP A 265 -8.61 18.31 -7.14
C ASP A 265 -8.76 17.04 -7.99
N ALA A 266 -8.94 15.88 -7.35
CA ALA A 266 -9.21 14.63 -8.06
C ALA A 266 -10.57 14.67 -8.77
N GLY A 267 -11.59 15.25 -8.11
CA GLY A 267 -12.90 15.48 -8.70
C GLY A 267 -12.82 16.37 -9.94
N GLY A 268 -12.10 17.49 -9.86
CA GLY A 268 -11.93 18.42 -10.96
C GLY A 268 -11.15 17.84 -12.13
N PHE A 269 -10.11 17.02 -11.87
CA PHE A 269 -9.42 16.25 -12.89
C PHE A 269 -10.36 15.26 -13.61
N SER A 270 -11.08 14.45 -12.84
CA SER A 270 -12.01 13.42 -13.38
C SER A 270 -13.20 14.01 -14.16
N SER A 271 -13.50 15.29 -13.95
CA SER A 271 -14.64 16.00 -14.56
C SER A 271 -14.27 16.84 -15.78
N ARG A 272 -12.99 16.85 -16.21
CA ARG A 272 -12.57 17.61 -17.39
C ARG A 272 -13.20 17.04 -18.66
N LYS A 273 -13.47 17.91 -19.63
CA LYS A 273 -14.07 17.52 -20.94
C LYS A 273 -13.13 16.69 -21.81
N ASP A 274 -11.83 16.93 -21.69
CA ASP A 274 -10.73 16.31 -22.44
C ASP A 274 -10.09 15.13 -21.68
N ILE A 275 -10.66 14.71 -20.54
CA ILE A 275 -10.00 13.77 -19.63
C ILE A 275 -9.67 12.42 -20.26
N SER A 276 -10.54 11.92 -21.14
CA SER A 276 -10.35 10.66 -21.86
C SER A 276 -9.17 10.69 -22.83
N GLU A 277 -8.72 11.88 -23.22
CA GLU A 277 -7.55 12.06 -24.08
C GLU A 277 -6.28 12.28 -23.25
N ILE A 278 -6.30 13.20 -22.29
CA ILE A 278 -5.08 13.61 -21.58
C ILE A 278 -4.61 12.55 -20.56
N ALA A 279 -5.53 11.82 -19.92
CA ALA A 279 -5.18 10.85 -18.88
C ALA A 279 -4.46 9.61 -19.43
N VAL A 280 -4.67 9.29 -20.71
CA VAL A 280 -4.12 8.09 -21.37
C VAL A 280 -2.85 8.37 -22.17
N ARG A 281 -2.26 9.57 -22.07
CA ARG A 281 -1.01 9.92 -22.77
C ARG A 281 0.25 9.35 -22.12
N GLY A 282 0.16 8.85 -20.89
CA GLY A 282 1.27 8.20 -20.19
C GLY A 282 1.60 8.82 -18.82
N PRO A 283 2.50 8.18 -18.06
CA PRO A 283 2.86 8.59 -16.71
C PRO A 283 3.79 9.81 -16.68
N LEU A 284 3.94 10.40 -15.49
CA LEU A 284 4.76 11.59 -15.23
C LEU A 284 6.26 11.36 -15.55
N THR A 285 6.80 10.22 -15.13
CA THR A 285 8.18 9.77 -15.40
C THR A 285 8.14 8.27 -15.75
N PRO A 286 9.13 7.74 -16.49
CA PRO A 286 9.15 6.33 -16.90
C PRO A 286 9.11 5.39 -15.71
N ASP A 287 9.79 5.73 -14.61
CA ASP A 287 9.84 4.95 -13.36
C ASP A 287 8.45 4.71 -12.74
N HIS A 288 7.47 5.57 -13.00
CA HIS A 288 6.13 5.39 -12.45
C HIS A 288 5.39 4.21 -13.11
N VAL A 289 5.76 3.82 -14.33
CA VAL A 289 5.12 2.72 -15.08
C VAL A 289 5.13 1.40 -14.30
N LEU A 290 6.14 1.19 -13.45
CA LEU A 290 6.25 -0.01 -12.62
C LEU A 290 5.18 -0.15 -11.56
N ARG A 291 4.62 0.98 -11.11
CA ARG A 291 3.59 1.04 -10.08
C ARG A 291 2.22 1.30 -10.68
N THR A 292 2.14 2.09 -11.75
CA THR A 292 0.87 2.56 -12.33
C THR A 292 0.46 1.88 -13.62
N LYS A 293 1.37 1.12 -14.26
CA LYS A 293 1.29 0.75 -15.68
C LYS A 293 1.34 1.97 -16.61
N ASN A 294 1.29 1.71 -17.92
CA ASN A 294 1.39 2.73 -18.97
C ASN A 294 0.24 3.75 -18.95
N ILE A 295 -1.00 3.34 -18.66
CA ILE A 295 -2.18 4.21 -18.66
C ILE A 295 -3.19 3.82 -17.55
N PRO A 296 -4.07 4.73 -17.11
CA PRO A 296 -5.21 4.38 -16.27
C PRO A 296 -6.29 3.63 -17.06
N VAL A 297 -7.19 2.94 -16.35
CA VAL A 297 -8.50 2.62 -16.91
C VAL A 297 -9.43 3.84 -16.78
N MET A 298 -10.14 4.17 -17.86
CA MET A 298 -11.19 5.18 -17.85
C MET A 298 -12.52 4.51 -17.48
N LEU A 299 -13.08 4.84 -16.32
CA LEU A 299 -14.35 4.30 -15.86
C LEU A 299 -15.50 5.25 -16.18
N ASP A 300 -16.49 4.71 -16.88
CA ASP A 300 -17.73 5.37 -17.27
C ASP A 300 -18.95 4.71 -16.59
N GLU A 301 -20.13 4.80 -17.22
CA GLU A 301 -21.36 4.18 -16.72
C GLU A 301 -21.29 2.64 -16.62
N ASN A 302 -20.40 2.00 -17.39
CA ASN A 302 -20.18 0.55 -17.36
C ASN A 302 -18.74 0.19 -16.95
N PRO A 303 -18.38 0.35 -15.66
CA PRO A 303 -17.01 0.14 -15.19
C PRO A 303 -16.48 -1.28 -15.44
N VAL A 304 -17.37 -2.28 -15.48
CA VAL A 304 -16.97 -3.69 -15.69
C VAL A 304 -16.46 -3.91 -17.12
N GLU A 305 -17.15 -3.34 -18.10
CA GLU A 305 -16.76 -3.39 -19.51
C GLU A 305 -15.51 -2.56 -19.78
N ALA A 306 -15.39 -1.39 -19.15
CA ALA A 306 -14.20 -0.55 -19.22
C ALA A 306 -12.94 -1.30 -18.74
N ILE A 307 -13.02 -2.06 -17.65
CA ILE A 307 -11.90 -2.86 -17.15
C ILE A 307 -11.54 -4.01 -18.10
N GLU A 308 -12.52 -4.65 -18.73
CA GLU A 308 -12.23 -5.70 -19.74
C GLU A 308 -11.60 -5.11 -21.00
N THR A 309 -12.07 -3.92 -21.42
CA THR A 309 -11.47 -3.17 -22.52
C THR A 309 -10.01 -2.82 -22.22
N PHE A 310 -9.74 -2.28 -21.03
CA PHE A 310 -8.37 -1.99 -20.57
C PHE A 310 -7.48 -3.23 -20.62
N LYS A 311 -7.96 -4.36 -20.09
CA LYS A 311 -7.22 -5.63 -20.11
C LYS A 311 -6.85 -6.03 -21.53
N ASN A 312 -7.77 -5.95 -22.49
CA ASN A 312 -7.50 -6.28 -23.89
C ASN A 312 -6.51 -5.30 -24.52
N GLN A 313 -6.65 -3.99 -24.26
CA GLN A 313 -5.70 -2.97 -24.70
C GLN A 313 -4.29 -3.21 -24.17
N TYR A 314 -4.17 -3.61 -22.89
CA TYR A 314 -2.89 -3.95 -22.29
C TYR A 314 -2.26 -5.22 -22.89
N LEU A 315 -3.07 -6.24 -23.19
CA LEU A 315 -2.60 -7.43 -23.89
C LEU A 315 -2.11 -7.12 -25.30
N ASP A 316 -2.79 -6.22 -26.02
CA ASP A 316 -2.36 -5.81 -27.35
C ASP A 316 -1.14 -4.88 -27.30
N TYR A 317 -1.03 -4.01 -26.29
CA TYR A 317 0.18 -3.26 -25.97
C TYR A 317 1.39 -4.21 -25.78
N PHE A 318 1.23 -5.27 -24.99
CA PHE A 318 2.26 -6.28 -24.82
C PHE A 318 2.65 -6.95 -26.14
N LYS A 319 1.67 -7.40 -26.93
CA LYS A 319 1.92 -8.08 -28.23
C LYS A 319 2.64 -7.18 -29.23
N ARG A 320 2.34 -5.87 -29.26
CA ARG A 320 2.96 -4.93 -30.20
C ARG A 320 4.43 -4.67 -29.90
N ASN A 321 4.84 -4.75 -28.63
CA ASN A 321 6.16 -4.30 -28.19
C ASN A 321 7.10 -5.45 -27.77
N THR A 322 6.58 -6.63 -27.45
CA THR A 322 7.41 -7.79 -27.10
C THR A 322 8.18 -8.35 -28.30
N ASP A 323 9.39 -8.87 -28.03
CA ASP A 323 10.20 -9.63 -28.97
C ASP A 323 9.89 -11.15 -28.93
N GLY A 324 8.93 -11.55 -28.08
CA GLY A 324 8.54 -12.95 -27.87
C GLY A 324 9.31 -13.68 -26.76
N GLN A 325 10.30 -13.03 -26.13
CA GLN A 325 11.08 -13.62 -25.03
C GLN A 325 10.50 -13.29 -23.66
N LEU A 326 9.78 -12.16 -23.55
CA LEU A 326 9.20 -11.67 -22.31
C LEU A 326 7.90 -12.41 -21.95
N THR A 327 7.61 -12.51 -20.65
CA THR A 327 6.30 -12.96 -20.14
C THR A 327 5.43 -11.75 -19.82
N CYS A 328 4.19 -11.76 -20.29
CA CYS A 328 3.23 -10.69 -20.01
C CYS A 328 2.97 -10.58 -18.50
N LEU A 329 3.08 -9.35 -17.96
CA LEU A 329 2.68 -9.06 -16.58
C LEU A 329 1.15 -9.15 -16.44
N ASP A 330 0.63 -9.15 -15.21
CA ASP A 330 -0.82 -9.18 -15.02
C ASP A 330 -1.48 -7.96 -15.69
N PRO A 331 -2.57 -8.15 -16.45
CA PRO A 331 -3.19 -7.10 -17.26
C PRO A 331 -4.20 -6.24 -16.46
N ALA A 332 -4.21 -6.34 -15.14
CA ALA A 332 -5.15 -5.57 -14.32
C ALA A 332 -4.68 -4.11 -14.17
N PRO A 333 -5.60 -3.13 -14.21
CA PRO A 333 -5.23 -1.74 -14.00
C PRO A 333 -4.69 -1.54 -12.58
N ARG A 334 -3.77 -0.58 -12.43
CA ARG A 334 -3.27 -0.14 -11.12
C ARG A 334 -3.91 1.13 -10.63
N TRP A 335 -4.55 1.88 -11.53
CA TRP A 335 -5.36 3.03 -11.16
C TRP A 335 -6.42 3.33 -12.21
N ALA A 336 -7.40 4.14 -11.82
CA ALA A 336 -8.49 4.56 -12.69
C ALA A 336 -8.80 6.05 -12.56
N VAL A 337 -9.28 6.63 -13.65
CA VAL A 337 -10.06 7.86 -13.60
C VAL A 337 -11.53 7.47 -13.61
N TRP A 338 -12.26 7.82 -12.56
CA TRP A 338 -13.68 7.52 -12.43
C TRP A 338 -14.46 8.81 -12.59
N LYS A 339 -15.04 9.00 -13.76
CA LYS A 339 -15.66 10.26 -14.18
C LYS A 339 -16.66 10.76 -13.12
N GLU A 340 -16.51 12.00 -12.65
CA GLU A 340 -17.32 12.63 -11.58
C GLU A 340 -17.21 12.00 -10.16
N HIS A 341 -16.39 10.96 -10.02
CA HIS A 341 -16.15 10.24 -8.76
C HIS A 341 -14.71 10.39 -8.25
N GLY A 342 -13.82 11.06 -9.01
CA GLY A 342 -12.41 11.24 -8.69
C GLY A 342 -11.52 10.20 -9.36
N THR A 343 -10.55 9.67 -8.63
CA THR A 343 -9.66 8.61 -9.14
C THR A 343 -9.53 7.47 -8.13
N LEU A 344 -9.08 6.30 -8.60
CA LEU A 344 -8.92 5.11 -7.77
C LEU A 344 -7.49 4.57 -7.87
N ALA A 345 -6.93 4.12 -6.75
CA ALA A 345 -5.70 3.34 -6.70
C ALA A 345 -6.02 1.87 -6.37
N PHE A 346 -5.38 0.93 -7.08
CA PHE A 346 -5.54 -0.51 -6.87
C PHE A 346 -4.22 -1.15 -6.48
N GLY A 347 -4.20 -1.89 -5.36
CA GLY A 347 -3.00 -2.53 -4.85
C GLY A 347 -3.33 -3.70 -3.94
N ARG A 348 -2.37 -4.59 -3.69
CA ARG A 348 -2.57 -5.78 -2.85
C ARG A 348 -2.52 -5.45 -1.36
N SER A 349 -2.01 -4.28 -0.98
CA SER A 349 -1.83 -3.84 0.39
C SER A 349 -2.05 -2.34 0.51
N VAL A 350 -2.31 -1.85 1.74
CA VAL A 350 -2.43 -0.41 2.02
C VAL A 350 -1.18 0.34 1.57
N LYS A 351 0.02 -0.21 1.85
CA LYS A 351 1.29 0.36 1.40
C LYS A 351 1.34 0.55 -0.12
N GLU A 352 0.95 -0.47 -0.89
CA GLU A 352 0.96 -0.41 -2.35
C GLU A 352 -0.04 0.62 -2.89
N THR A 353 -1.26 0.67 -2.32
CA THR A 353 -2.24 1.69 -2.71
C THR A 353 -1.82 3.10 -2.35
N THR A 354 -1.14 3.32 -1.21
CA THR A 354 -0.62 4.65 -0.84
C THR A 354 0.41 5.13 -1.85
N ILE A 355 1.39 4.27 -2.20
CA ILE A 355 2.40 4.58 -3.22
C ILE A 355 1.74 5.00 -4.54
N ILE A 356 0.76 4.22 -4.98
CA ILE A 356 0.04 4.49 -6.23
C ILE A 356 -0.76 5.80 -6.13
N SER A 357 -1.50 6.03 -5.04
CA SER A 357 -2.26 7.27 -4.83
C SER A 357 -1.39 8.52 -4.88
N ASP A 358 -0.21 8.49 -4.25
CA ASP A 358 0.71 9.61 -4.26
C ASP A 358 1.23 9.89 -5.68
N ILE A 359 1.65 8.85 -6.40
CA ILE A 359 2.09 8.98 -7.80
C ILE A 359 0.97 9.57 -8.68
N ILE A 360 -0.27 9.11 -8.51
CA ILE A 360 -1.41 9.64 -9.26
C ILE A 360 -1.61 11.12 -8.93
N GLY A 361 -1.53 11.51 -7.64
CA GLY A 361 -1.67 12.90 -7.21
C GLY A 361 -0.78 13.85 -7.99
N HIS A 362 0.52 13.54 -8.03
CA HIS A 362 1.53 14.31 -8.76
C HIS A 362 1.33 14.26 -10.28
N THR A 363 0.98 13.08 -10.82
CA THR A 363 0.69 12.92 -12.25
C THR A 363 -0.49 13.79 -12.69
N ARG A 364 -1.62 13.76 -11.95
CA ARG A 364 -2.81 14.57 -12.26
C ARG A 364 -2.54 16.07 -12.16
N LYS A 365 -1.80 16.49 -11.13
CA LYS A 365 -1.40 17.89 -10.92
C LYS A 365 -0.57 18.38 -12.11
N THR A 366 0.48 17.63 -12.45
CA THR A 366 1.42 18.02 -13.52
C THR A 366 0.76 18.01 -14.90
N ILE A 367 -0.03 16.99 -15.24
CA ILE A 367 -0.79 16.95 -16.50
C ILE A 367 -1.63 18.20 -16.65
N GLN A 368 -2.41 18.57 -15.62
CA GLN A 368 -3.27 19.75 -15.69
C GLN A 368 -2.47 21.05 -15.86
N GLN A 369 -1.36 21.19 -15.13
CA GLN A 369 -0.51 22.36 -15.22
C GLN A 369 0.09 22.52 -16.63
N VAL A 370 0.53 21.42 -17.25
CA VAL A 370 1.07 21.47 -18.63
C VAL A 370 -0.03 21.79 -19.65
N GLU A 371 -1.22 21.22 -19.51
CA GLU A 371 -2.36 21.48 -20.41
C GLU A 371 -2.87 22.94 -20.38
N ASP A 372 -2.53 23.72 -19.35
CA ASP A 372 -2.93 25.14 -19.29
C ASP A 372 -2.11 26.05 -20.24
N TRP A 373 -0.90 25.64 -20.63
CA TRP A 373 0.01 26.48 -21.44
C TRP A 373 0.68 25.74 -22.61
N SER A 374 0.61 24.41 -22.65
CA SER A 374 1.09 23.56 -23.74
C SER A 374 0.23 22.30 -23.85
N SER A 375 0.82 21.18 -24.25
CA SER A 375 0.16 19.88 -24.35
C SER A 375 1.04 18.82 -23.69
N TRP A 376 0.45 18.06 -22.75
CA TRP A 376 1.14 16.99 -22.05
C TRP A 376 1.59 15.91 -23.04
N LYS A 377 2.87 15.55 -22.96
CA LYS A 377 3.48 14.52 -23.79
C LYS A 377 4.44 13.68 -22.95
N ALA A 378 3.99 12.47 -22.59
CA ALA A 378 4.86 11.46 -22.00
C ALA A 378 5.75 10.80 -23.08
N LEU A 379 6.55 9.83 -22.65
CA LEU A 379 7.37 9.04 -23.56
C LEU A 379 6.53 8.20 -24.55
N PRO A 380 7.09 7.89 -25.73
CA PRO A 380 6.51 6.94 -26.66
C PRO A 380 6.21 5.57 -26.02
N GLU A 381 5.19 4.89 -26.55
CA GLU A 381 4.73 3.56 -26.10
C GLU A 381 5.89 2.55 -25.96
N LYS A 382 6.81 2.54 -26.93
CA LYS A 382 7.95 1.62 -26.96
C LYS A 382 8.90 1.84 -25.79
N ASP A 383 9.25 3.09 -25.49
CA ASP A 383 10.17 3.43 -24.41
C ASP A 383 9.55 3.12 -23.03
N LEU A 384 8.24 3.37 -22.87
CA LEU A 384 7.51 2.97 -21.67
C LEU A 384 7.47 1.45 -21.49
N PHE A 385 7.33 0.70 -22.59
CA PHE A 385 7.36 -0.77 -22.55
C PHE A 385 8.72 -1.31 -22.15
N GLU A 386 9.79 -0.74 -22.70
CA GLU A 386 11.16 -1.13 -22.35
C GLU A 386 11.41 -0.95 -20.85
N VAL A 387 10.93 0.14 -20.23
CA VAL A 387 11.05 0.36 -18.77
C VAL A 387 10.12 -0.55 -17.96
N GLU A 388 8.85 -0.73 -18.37
CA GLU A 388 7.91 -1.59 -17.63
C GLU A 388 8.38 -3.04 -17.57
N TYR A 389 8.95 -3.56 -18.65
CA TYR A 389 9.41 -4.95 -18.74
C TYR A 389 10.91 -5.11 -18.44
N TRP A 390 11.59 -4.05 -17.99
CA TRP A 390 12.99 -4.11 -17.64
C TRP A 390 13.20 -4.93 -16.36
N GLU A 391 13.94 -6.05 -16.46
CA GLU A 391 14.13 -6.98 -15.34
C GLU A 391 14.77 -6.33 -14.10
N LEU A 392 15.73 -5.42 -14.29
CA LEU A 392 16.39 -4.71 -13.19
C LEU A 392 15.44 -3.79 -12.43
N GLU A 393 14.52 -3.18 -13.17
CA GLU A 393 13.56 -2.24 -12.62
C GLU A 393 12.42 -2.97 -11.92
N GLN A 394 11.93 -4.05 -12.52
CA GLN A 394 10.99 -4.98 -11.90
C GLN A 394 11.54 -5.57 -10.59
N ALA A 395 12.86 -5.76 -10.47
CA ALA A 395 13.48 -6.23 -9.24
C ALA A 395 13.28 -5.26 -8.05
N LYS A 396 13.04 -3.96 -8.29
CA LYS A 396 12.69 -2.97 -7.23
C LYS A 396 11.35 -3.26 -6.56
N LEU A 397 10.44 -4.00 -7.22
CA LEU A 397 9.17 -4.44 -6.63
C LEU A 397 9.34 -5.60 -5.63
N GLY A 398 10.55 -6.18 -5.57
CA GLY A 398 10.88 -7.33 -4.74
C GLY A 398 10.42 -8.65 -5.34
N LYS A 399 11.10 -9.76 -4.98
CA LYS A 399 10.64 -11.10 -5.38
C LYS A 399 9.35 -11.42 -4.63
N PRO A 400 8.29 -11.89 -5.31
CA PRO A 400 7.07 -12.28 -4.62
C PRO A 400 7.36 -13.48 -3.70
N GLY A 401 7.39 -13.23 -2.40
CA GLY A 401 7.31 -14.29 -1.39
C GLY A 401 5.96 -15.00 -1.45
N LYS A 402 5.78 -16.03 -0.62
CA LYS A 402 4.45 -16.66 -0.47
C LYS A 402 3.48 -15.61 0.08
N SER A 403 2.51 -15.20 -0.74
CA SER A 403 1.49 -14.24 -0.32
C SER A 403 0.75 -14.75 0.92
N PRO A 404 0.53 -13.89 1.92
CA PRO A 404 -0.39 -14.19 3.02
C PRO A 404 -1.79 -14.55 2.51
N ASN A 405 -2.51 -15.41 3.24
CA ASN A 405 -3.82 -15.93 2.81
C ASN A 405 -4.88 -14.85 2.59
N PHE A 406 -4.80 -13.73 3.33
CA PHE A 406 -5.75 -12.62 3.24
C PHE A 406 -5.16 -11.39 2.58
N GLN A 407 -4.04 -11.51 1.85
CA GLN A 407 -3.46 -10.40 1.11
C GLN A 407 -4.50 -9.77 0.17
N GLY A 408 -4.76 -8.47 0.34
CA GLY A 408 -5.71 -7.70 -0.48
C GLY A 408 -7.17 -7.93 -0.12
N LYS A 409 -7.46 -8.71 0.94
CA LYS A 409 -8.81 -8.91 1.49
C LYS A 409 -9.15 -7.83 2.53
N ILE A 410 -10.44 -7.61 2.72
CA ILE A 410 -10.97 -6.61 3.64
C ILE A 410 -11.86 -7.29 4.68
N ALA A 411 -11.62 -7.03 5.96
CA ALA A 411 -12.34 -7.64 7.07
C ALA A 411 -12.98 -6.59 8.00
N LEU A 412 -14.18 -6.92 8.49
CA LEU A 412 -14.88 -6.19 9.55
C LEU A 412 -15.07 -7.12 10.75
N VAL A 413 -14.63 -6.70 11.94
CA VAL A 413 -14.69 -7.53 13.15
C VAL A 413 -15.41 -6.76 14.24
N SER A 414 -16.51 -7.29 14.79
CA SER A 414 -17.25 -6.64 15.88
C SER A 414 -16.84 -7.13 17.27
N GLY A 415 -16.93 -6.27 18.28
CA GLY A 415 -16.45 -6.56 19.64
C GLY A 415 -14.93 -6.69 19.71
N ALA A 416 -14.21 -5.80 19.02
CA ALA A 416 -12.79 -5.94 18.73
C ALA A 416 -11.84 -5.24 19.71
N ALA A 417 -12.32 -4.55 20.74
CA ALA A 417 -11.45 -3.88 21.72
C ALA A 417 -10.76 -4.88 22.67
N SER A 418 -11.28 -6.10 22.81
CA SER A 418 -10.71 -7.13 23.70
C SER A 418 -11.02 -8.56 23.27
N GLY A 419 -10.38 -9.53 23.93
CA GLY A 419 -10.68 -10.96 23.80
C GLY A 419 -10.65 -11.49 22.36
N ILE A 420 -11.63 -12.34 22.04
CA ILE A 420 -11.76 -13.02 20.74
C ILE A 420 -11.77 -12.03 19.58
N GLY A 421 -12.56 -10.96 19.66
CA GLY A 421 -12.66 -10.00 18.56
C GLY A 421 -11.34 -9.28 18.29
N ARG A 422 -10.61 -8.89 19.34
CA ARG A 422 -9.27 -8.31 19.19
C ARG A 422 -8.30 -9.29 18.52
N ALA A 423 -8.25 -10.52 19.01
CA ALA A 423 -7.38 -11.56 18.46
C ALA A 423 -7.71 -11.86 16.99
N CYS A 424 -8.99 -11.87 16.61
CA CYS A 424 -9.43 -12.02 15.21
C CYS A 424 -8.94 -10.87 14.33
N ALA A 425 -9.11 -9.62 14.78
CA ALA A 425 -8.68 -8.45 14.02
C ALA A 425 -7.16 -8.44 13.80
N GLU A 426 -6.38 -8.71 14.85
CA GLU A 426 -4.92 -8.79 14.77
C GLU A 426 -4.45 -9.95 13.89
N THR A 427 -5.07 -11.14 13.99
CA THR A 427 -4.71 -12.32 13.20
C THR A 427 -4.98 -12.13 11.71
N LEU A 428 -6.15 -11.60 11.34
CA LEU A 428 -6.49 -11.33 9.95
C LEU A 428 -5.56 -10.30 9.33
N HIS A 429 -5.22 -9.24 10.08
CA HIS A 429 -4.27 -8.23 9.64
C HIS A 429 -2.84 -8.79 9.48
N GLN A 430 -2.36 -9.61 10.42
CA GLN A 430 -1.07 -10.32 10.30
C GLN A 430 -1.02 -11.24 9.07
N GLN A 431 -2.17 -11.78 8.64
CA GLN A 431 -2.30 -12.56 7.41
C GLN A 431 -2.61 -11.73 6.17
N GLY A 432 -2.42 -10.40 6.22
CA GLY A 432 -2.41 -9.51 5.05
C GLY A 432 -3.74 -8.79 4.76
N ALA A 433 -4.77 -8.96 5.60
CA ALA A 433 -6.04 -8.24 5.43
C ALA A 433 -5.93 -6.77 5.83
N ALA A 434 -6.69 -5.91 5.16
CA ALA A 434 -7.11 -4.63 5.70
C ALA A 434 -8.30 -4.86 6.66
N VAL A 435 -8.25 -4.33 7.88
CA VAL A 435 -9.21 -4.67 8.93
C VAL A 435 -9.78 -3.42 9.59
N LEU A 436 -11.11 -3.38 9.76
CA LEU A 436 -11.81 -2.46 10.65
C LEU A 436 -12.35 -3.23 11.87
N GLY A 437 -11.89 -2.87 13.06
CA GLY A 437 -12.39 -3.38 14.34
C GLY A 437 -13.45 -2.45 14.91
N LEU A 438 -14.62 -3.00 15.25
CA LEU A 438 -15.74 -2.26 15.84
C LEU A 438 -15.87 -2.62 17.32
N ASP A 439 -16.08 -1.63 18.18
CA ASP A 439 -16.42 -1.88 19.58
C ASP A 439 -17.20 -0.69 20.16
N LEU A 440 -17.99 -0.94 21.21
CA LEU A 440 -18.63 0.14 21.96
C LEU A 440 -17.58 0.94 22.77
N ASN A 441 -16.47 0.30 23.14
CA ASN A 441 -15.38 0.97 23.83
C ASN A 441 -14.58 1.87 22.87
N PRO A 442 -14.54 3.20 23.07
CA PRO A 442 -13.83 4.13 22.18
C PRO A 442 -12.31 3.89 22.12
N GLU A 443 -11.73 3.18 23.09
CA GLU A 443 -10.31 2.82 23.05
C GLU A 443 -9.95 1.92 21.85
N VAL A 444 -10.93 1.30 21.18
CA VAL A 444 -10.68 0.54 19.94
C VAL A 444 -9.95 1.36 18.88
N GLU A 445 -10.22 2.67 18.80
CA GLU A 445 -9.58 3.58 17.86
C GLU A 445 -8.10 3.82 18.18
N LYS A 446 -7.72 3.72 19.46
CA LYS A 446 -6.32 3.82 19.89
C LYS A 446 -5.60 2.47 19.79
N ILE A 447 -6.31 1.37 20.08
CA ILE A 447 -5.77 0.01 19.95
C ILE A 447 -5.41 -0.28 18.48
N PHE A 448 -6.24 0.20 17.55
CA PHE A 448 -6.08 -0.01 16.12
C PHE A 448 -5.94 1.34 15.38
N ASN A 449 -4.70 1.80 15.24
CA ASN A 449 -4.36 3.09 14.63
C ASN A 449 -3.17 3.00 13.65
N LYS A 450 -3.03 1.88 12.94
CA LYS A 450 -1.90 1.64 12.04
C LYS A 450 -2.36 1.31 10.62
N PRO A 451 -1.50 1.44 9.60
CA PRO A 451 -1.88 1.20 8.21
C PRO A 451 -2.52 -0.18 8.01
N GLY A 452 -3.77 -0.21 7.54
CA GLY A 452 -4.53 -1.45 7.31
C GLY A 452 -5.13 -2.11 8.54
N LEU A 453 -5.04 -1.53 9.74
CA LEU A 453 -5.76 -1.97 10.93
C LEU A 453 -6.29 -0.74 11.70
N MET A 454 -7.59 -0.50 11.55
CA MET A 454 -8.29 0.65 12.11
C MET A 454 -9.34 0.22 13.13
N GLY A 455 -9.58 1.06 14.13
CA GLY A 455 -10.68 0.93 15.08
C GLY A 455 -11.79 1.95 14.78
N PHE A 456 -13.02 1.62 15.15
CA PHE A 456 -14.14 2.56 15.11
C PHE A 456 -15.11 2.29 16.28
N CYS A 457 -15.39 3.34 17.05
CA CYS A 457 -16.36 3.28 18.13
C CYS A 457 -17.77 3.11 17.55
N CYS A 458 -18.40 1.95 17.78
CA CYS A 458 -19.67 1.58 17.18
C CYS A 458 -20.56 0.82 18.17
N ASP A 459 -21.76 1.33 18.40
CA ASP A 459 -22.83 0.56 19.03
C ASP A 459 -23.50 -0.32 17.96
N VAL A 460 -23.27 -1.63 18.02
CA VAL A 460 -23.89 -2.59 17.09
C VAL A 460 -25.40 -2.77 17.29
N THR A 461 -26.00 -2.10 18.27
CA THR A 461 -27.46 -2.03 18.46
C THR A 461 -28.09 -0.78 17.85
N ASP A 462 -27.27 0.12 17.28
CA ASP A 462 -27.69 1.31 16.54
C ASP A 462 -27.44 1.16 15.03
N ASP A 463 -28.49 1.36 14.24
CA ASP A 463 -28.46 1.12 12.80
C ASP A 463 -27.63 2.17 12.06
N GLU A 464 -27.62 3.42 12.57
CA GLU A 464 -26.83 4.50 11.98
C GLU A 464 -25.34 4.28 12.23
N SER A 465 -24.96 3.93 13.46
CA SER A 465 -23.59 3.56 13.82
C SER A 465 -23.06 2.40 12.96
N ILE A 466 -23.87 1.35 12.74
CA ILE A 466 -23.52 0.23 11.85
C ILE A 466 -23.28 0.73 10.42
N ARG A 467 -24.20 1.55 9.89
CA ARG A 467 -24.11 2.07 8.53
C ARG A 467 -22.84 2.91 8.33
N GLN A 468 -22.49 3.74 9.32
CA GLN A 468 -21.26 4.53 9.30
C GLN A 468 -20.02 3.65 9.32
N ALA A 469 -19.99 2.61 10.17
CA ALA A 469 -18.88 1.65 10.24
C ALA A 469 -18.66 0.91 8.92
N VAL A 470 -19.74 0.39 8.30
CA VAL A 470 -19.66 -0.31 7.01
C VAL A 470 -19.24 0.64 5.89
N ASN A 471 -19.79 1.87 5.85
CA ASN A 471 -19.36 2.84 4.86
C ASN A 471 -17.89 3.24 5.04
N LEU A 472 -17.40 3.35 6.28
CA LEU A 472 -16.01 3.67 6.59
C LEU A 472 -15.05 2.60 6.06
N VAL A 473 -15.32 1.31 6.26
CA VAL A 473 -14.44 0.24 5.76
C VAL A 473 -14.40 0.23 4.23
N VAL A 474 -15.54 0.47 3.56
CA VAL A 474 -15.62 0.52 2.10
C VAL A 474 -14.93 1.76 1.54
N ARG A 475 -15.07 2.93 2.18
CA ARG A 475 -14.35 4.16 1.78
C ARG A 475 -12.84 4.01 1.85
N ASN A 476 -12.33 3.32 2.87
CA ASN A 476 -10.88 3.20 3.08
C ASN A 476 -10.24 2.11 2.23
N PHE A 477 -10.97 1.02 1.93
CA PHE A 477 -10.35 -0.17 1.32
C PHE A 477 -11.06 -0.65 0.04
N GLY A 478 -12.27 -0.17 -0.23
CA GLY A 478 -12.99 -0.40 -1.47
C GLY A 478 -13.99 -1.56 -1.45
N GLY A 479 -14.28 -2.19 -0.31
CA GLY A 479 -15.23 -3.30 -0.25
C GLY A 479 -15.24 -4.03 1.10
N LEU A 480 -15.79 -5.24 1.11
CA LEU A 480 -15.81 -6.13 2.29
C LEU A 480 -15.80 -7.59 1.85
N ASP A 481 -14.83 -8.37 2.32
CA ASP A 481 -14.73 -9.81 2.01
C ASP A 481 -15.02 -10.68 3.24
N VAL A 482 -14.63 -10.25 4.44
CA VAL A 482 -14.78 -11.04 5.67
C VAL A 482 -15.57 -10.26 6.72
N LEU A 483 -16.65 -10.85 7.23
CA LEU A 483 -17.38 -10.34 8.40
C LEU A 483 -17.22 -11.32 9.56
N VAL A 484 -16.53 -10.90 10.62
CA VAL A 484 -16.48 -11.62 11.90
C VAL A 484 -17.48 -10.98 12.85
N SER A 485 -18.62 -11.62 13.00
CA SER A 485 -19.72 -11.14 13.81
C SER A 485 -19.60 -11.72 15.23
N ASN A 486 -18.87 -11.00 16.07
CA ASN A 486 -18.41 -11.47 17.39
C ASN A 486 -19.00 -10.70 18.58
N ALA A 487 -19.37 -9.43 18.42
CA ALA A 487 -19.91 -8.60 19.51
C ALA A 487 -21.02 -9.33 20.28
N GLY A 488 -20.96 -9.27 21.61
CA GLY A 488 -21.91 -9.93 22.48
C GLY A 488 -21.47 -9.89 23.94
N ASN A 489 -22.40 -10.19 24.83
CA ASN A 489 -22.10 -10.31 26.25
C ASN A 489 -22.81 -11.52 26.86
N PHE A 490 -22.25 -12.03 27.95
CA PHE A 490 -22.93 -12.99 28.81
C PHE A 490 -23.46 -12.25 30.04
N PRO A 491 -24.78 -12.00 30.15
CA PRO A 491 -25.35 -11.31 31.30
C PRO A 491 -25.20 -12.15 32.58
N ALA A 492 -25.39 -11.51 33.74
CA ALA A 492 -25.46 -12.22 35.01
C ALA A 492 -26.51 -13.35 34.96
N GLY A 493 -26.18 -14.50 35.53
CA GLY A 493 -27.04 -15.68 35.44
C GLY A 493 -28.35 -15.50 36.22
N LEU A 494 -29.49 -15.60 35.52
CA LEU A 494 -30.83 -15.47 36.10
C LEU A 494 -31.68 -16.70 35.78
N THR A 495 -32.37 -17.23 36.79
CA THR A 495 -33.40 -18.26 36.59
C THR A 495 -34.56 -17.67 35.79
N LEU A 496 -35.38 -18.53 35.15
CA LEU A 496 -36.53 -18.08 34.37
C LEU A 496 -37.51 -17.24 35.20
N GLU A 497 -37.77 -17.63 36.45
CA GLU A 497 -38.63 -16.89 37.38
C GLU A 497 -38.11 -15.48 37.68
N LYS A 498 -36.79 -15.28 37.67
CA LYS A 498 -36.14 -14.00 38.00
C LYS A 498 -35.81 -13.16 36.76
N MET A 499 -36.10 -13.67 35.55
CA MET A 499 -35.79 -12.98 34.31
C MET A 499 -36.75 -11.80 34.11
N THR A 500 -36.20 -10.59 33.98
CA THR A 500 -36.99 -9.41 33.63
C THR A 500 -37.10 -9.25 32.12
N ALA A 501 -38.14 -8.56 31.66
CA ALA A 501 -38.33 -8.25 30.24
C ALA A 501 -37.15 -7.44 29.69
N GLU A 502 -36.66 -6.47 30.47
CA GLU A 502 -35.55 -5.60 30.05
C GLU A 502 -34.25 -6.38 29.86
N THR A 503 -33.95 -7.34 30.76
CA THR A 503 -32.76 -8.19 30.64
C THR A 503 -32.86 -9.12 29.43
N TRP A 504 -34.05 -9.70 29.23
CA TRP A 504 -34.33 -10.55 28.07
C TRP A 504 -34.18 -9.76 26.76
N ASP A 505 -34.86 -8.63 26.64
CA ASP A 505 -34.86 -7.79 25.45
C ASP A 505 -33.48 -7.24 25.14
N SER A 506 -32.72 -6.82 26.16
CA SER A 506 -31.34 -6.37 25.96
C SER A 506 -30.45 -7.51 25.46
N SER A 507 -30.61 -8.73 25.96
CA SER A 507 -29.85 -9.90 25.47
C SER A 507 -30.24 -10.25 24.04
N MET A 508 -31.53 -10.21 23.68
CA MET A 508 -31.97 -10.43 22.29
C MET A 508 -31.43 -9.36 21.35
N ARG A 509 -31.53 -8.08 21.76
CA ARG A 509 -31.05 -6.94 20.98
C ARG A 509 -29.55 -7.05 20.69
N LEU A 510 -28.73 -7.36 21.70
CA LEU A 510 -27.28 -7.42 21.56
C LEU A 510 -26.76 -8.74 21.00
N ASN A 511 -27.28 -9.89 21.41
CA ASN A 511 -26.71 -11.20 21.05
C ASN A 511 -27.39 -11.86 19.83
N LEU A 512 -28.45 -11.26 19.28
CA LEU A 512 -29.15 -11.74 18.10
C LEU A 512 -29.44 -10.62 17.08
N SER A 513 -30.23 -9.61 17.46
CA SER A 513 -30.70 -8.60 16.48
C SER A 513 -29.57 -7.75 15.90
N SER A 514 -28.58 -7.37 16.72
CA SER A 514 -27.38 -6.64 16.28
C SER A 514 -26.63 -7.35 15.13
N HIS A 515 -26.49 -8.67 15.23
CA HIS A 515 -25.79 -9.50 14.26
C HIS A 515 -26.54 -9.56 12.93
N GLN A 516 -27.87 -9.62 12.98
CA GLN A 516 -28.72 -9.54 11.79
C GLN A 516 -28.59 -8.17 11.12
N ARG A 517 -28.66 -7.08 11.88
CA ARG A 517 -28.52 -5.71 11.37
C ARG A 517 -27.16 -5.47 10.73
N LEU A 518 -26.09 -5.90 11.41
CA LEU A 518 -24.73 -5.81 10.90
C LEU A 518 -24.57 -6.62 9.60
N LEU A 519 -25.10 -7.84 9.55
CA LEU A 519 -25.09 -8.64 8.33
C LEU A 519 -25.86 -7.93 7.21
N THR A 520 -27.06 -7.41 7.47
CA THR A 520 -27.87 -6.69 6.48
C THR A 520 -27.14 -5.48 5.90
N ALA A 521 -26.48 -4.68 6.73
CA ALA A 521 -25.69 -3.53 6.26
C ALA A 521 -24.46 -3.97 5.45
N ALA A 522 -23.84 -5.10 5.80
CA ALA A 522 -22.65 -5.63 5.12
C ALA A 522 -22.97 -6.35 3.79
N THR A 523 -24.16 -6.95 3.66
CA THR A 523 -24.55 -7.79 2.52
C THR A 523 -24.30 -7.15 1.14
N PRO A 524 -24.67 -5.88 0.88
CA PRO A 524 -24.43 -5.26 -0.44
C PRO A 524 -22.96 -5.30 -0.87
N PHE A 525 -22.02 -5.25 0.07
CA PHE A 525 -20.59 -5.27 -0.19
C PHE A 525 -20.02 -6.69 -0.19
N LEU A 526 -20.52 -7.56 0.69
CA LEU A 526 -20.17 -8.99 0.68
C LEU A 526 -20.54 -9.66 -0.66
N GLN A 527 -21.66 -9.27 -1.29
CA GLN A 527 -22.04 -9.73 -2.63
C GLN A 527 -21.05 -9.32 -3.72
N GLN A 528 -20.27 -8.26 -3.49
CA GLN A 528 -19.20 -7.81 -4.37
C GLN A 528 -17.82 -8.37 -3.99
N SER A 529 -17.74 -9.28 -3.03
CA SER A 529 -16.48 -9.96 -2.71
C SER A 529 -16.11 -10.99 -3.79
N LEU A 530 -14.84 -11.43 -3.78
CA LEU A 530 -14.38 -12.55 -4.61
C LEU A 530 -14.80 -13.92 -4.04
N ASP A 531 -14.69 -14.08 -2.72
CA ASP A 531 -14.83 -15.35 -1.98
C ASP A 531 -15.34 -15.10 -0.55
N GLY A 532 -16.35 -14.24 -0.43
CA GLY A 532 -16.80 -13.67 0.83
C GLY A 532 -17.08 -14.69 1.92
N ALA A 533 -16.81 -14.30 3.16
CA ALA A 533 -16.95 -15.15 4.32
C ALA A 533 -17.58 -14.38 5.50
N VAL A 534 -18.61 -14.96 6.08
CA VAL A 534 -19.20 -14.52 7.35
C VAL A 534 -18.93 -15.59 8.38
N VAL A 535 -18.36 -15.19 9.52
CA VAL A 535 -18.13 -16.07 10.66
C VAL A 535 -18.88 -15.51 11.86
N PHE A 536 -19.88 -16.24 12.34
CA PHE A 536 -20.59 -15.92 13.56
C PHE A 536 -19.91 -16.58 14.76
N ILE A 537 -19.63 -15.80 15.80
CA ILE A 537 -19.20 -16.34 17.09
C ILE A 537 -20.43 -16.62 17.95
N ALA A 538 -20.84 -17.89 17.96
CA ALA A 538 -21.92 -18.38 18.79
C ALA A 538 -21.39 -18.79 20.17
N SER A 539 -21.77 -19.97 20.66
CA SER A 539 -21.35 -20.45 21.98
C SER A 539 -21.63 -21.94 22.13
N ARG A 540 -20.85 -22.60 23.01
CA ARG A 540 -21.19 -23.91 23.59
C ARG A 540 -22.58 -23.97 24.21
N ASN A 541 -23.14 -22.83 24.65
CA ASN A 541 -24.49 -22.78 25.20
C ASN A 541 -25.61 -23.13 24.20
N VAL A 542 -25.31 -23.24 22.90
CA VAL A 542 -26.25 -23.71 21.88
C VAL A 542 -26.48 -25.22 22.01
N PRO A 543 -25.45 -26.09 21.89
CA PRO A 543 -25.62 -27.52 22.13
C PRO A 543 -25.77 -27.90 23.62
N ALA A 544 -25.11 -27.18 24.53
CA ALA A 544 -25.04 -27.52 25.95
C ALA A 544 -25.34 -26.30 26.86
N PRO A 545 -26.62 -25.87 26.98
CA PRO A 545 -27.01 -24.77 27.85
C PRO A 545 -26.90 -25.14 29.34
N GLY A 546 -26.89 -24.12 30.21
CA GLY A 546 -26.89 -24.28 31.66
C GLY A 546 -27.98 -23.45 32.35
N PRO A 547 -28.40 -23.83 33.57
CA PRO A 547 -29.30 -22.99 34.37
C PRO A 547 -28.75 -21.57 34.55
N GLY A 548 -29.63 -20.58 34.45
CA GLY A 548 -29.24 -19.17 34.56
C GLY A 548 -28.89 -18.48 33.23
N ALA A 549 -28.78 -19.23 32.13
CA ALA A 549 -28.31 -18.70 30.84
C ALA A 549 -29.42 -18.52 29.79
N SER A 550 -30.71 -18.54 30.16
CA SER A 550 -31.83 -18.66 29.21
C SER A 550 -31.81 -17.60 28.11
N ALA A 551 -31.74 -16.31 28.44
CA ALA A 551 -31.74 -15.22 27.45
C ALA A 551 -30.53 -15.28 26.50
N TYR A 552 -29.35 -15.61 27.04
CA TYR A 552 -28.14 -15.76 26.22
C TYR A 552 -28.19 -16.99 25.31
N SER A 553 -28.57 -18.15 25.86
CA SER A 553 -28.70 -19.41 25.14
C SER A 553 -29.71 -19.31 24.00
N VAL A 554 -30.89 -18.71 24.26
CA VAL A 554 -31.92 -18.50 23.22
C VAL A 554 -31.42 -17.56 22.13
N ALA A 555 -30.77 -16.44 22.50
CA ALA A 555 -30.23 -15.50 21.52
C ALA A 555 -29.16 -16.17 20.63
N LYS A 556 -28.22 -16.91 21.22
CA LYS A 556 -27.17 -17.62 20.47
C LYS A 556 -27.72 -18.80 19.64
N ALA A 557 -28.78 -19.47 20.09
CA ALA A 557 -29.48 -20.46 19.26
C ALA A 557 -30.19 -19.81 18.06
N GLY A 558 -30.86 -18.68 18.28
CA GLY A 558 -31.43 -17.86 17.22
C GLY A 558 -30.37 -17.36 16.24
N LEU A 559 -29.18 -16.97 16.73
CA LEU A 559 -28.05 -16.52 15.90
C LEU A 559 -27.54 -17.65 15.00
N THR A 560 -27.42 -18.87 15.54
CA THR A 560 -27.06 -20.05 14.77
C THR A 560 -28.10 -20.34 13.67
N GLN A 561 -29.40 -20.21 13.98
CA GLN A 561 -30.44 -20.40 12.97
C GLN A 561 -30.44 -19.30 11.90
N LEU A 562 -30.20 -18.05 12.30
CA LEU A 562 -29.99 -16.93 11.37
C LEU A 562 -28.81 -17.22 10.45
N ALA A 563 -27.68 -17.70 10.97
CA ALA A 563 -26.51 -18.05 10.17
C ALA A 563 -26.82 -19.12 9.12
N ARG A 564 -27.68 -20.11 9.45
CA ARG A 564 -28.14 -21.12 8.48
C ARG A 564 -28.98 -20.48 7.38
N VAL A 565 -29.92 -19.60 7.72
CA VAL A 565 -30.70 -18.87 6.70
C VAL A 565 -29.80 -18.01 5.82
N ALA A 566 -28.89 -17.24 6.41
CA ALA A 566 -27.92 -16.44 5.68
C ALA A 566 -27.02 -17.29 4.75
N SER A 567 -26.65 -18.51 5.16
CA SER A 567 -25.88 -19.42 4.29
C SER A 567 -26.65 -19.82 3.02
N LEU A 568 -27.98 -19.94 3.10
CA LEU A 568 -28.84 -20.26 1.97
C LEU A 568 -29.05 -19.05 1.05
N GLU A 569 -29.26 -17.87 1.64
CA GLU A 569 -29.53 -16.63 0.91
C GLU A 569 -28.27 -16.07 0.22
N LEU A 570 -27.14 -16.07 0.92
CA LEU A 570 -25.89 -15.47 0.43
C LEU A 570 -25.05 -16.43 -0.43
N GLY A 571 -25.34 -17.74 -0.37
CA GLY A 571 -24.61 -18.76 -1.13
C GLY A 571 -24.69 -18.58 -2.65
N SER A 572 -25.80 -18.05 -3.18
CA SER A 572 -25.95 -17.74 -4.62
C SER A 572 -25.00 -16.64 -5.11
N TYR A 573 -24.50 -15.81 -4.19
CA TYR A 573 -23.49 -14.77 -4.46
C TYR A 573 -22.06 -15.26 -4.19
N GLY A 574 -21.88 -16.53 -3.83
CA GLY A 574 -20.58 -17.11 -3.48
C GLY A 574 -20.09 -16.76 -2.07
N VAL A 575 -20.95 -16.16 -1.23
CA VAL A 575 -20.61 -15.80 0.15
C VAL A 575 -20.90 -16.98 1.08
N ARG A 576 -19.90 -17.39 1.84
CA ARG A 576 -19.97 -18.50 2.80
C ARG A 576 -20.32 -17.97 4.18
N VAL A 577 -21.15 -18.69 4.91
CA VAL A 577 -21.56 -18.31 6.28
C VAL A 577 -21.36 -19.51 7.19
N ASN A 578 -20.46 -19.42 8.17
CA ASN A 578 -20.16 -20.48 9.11
C ASN A 578 -20.22 -19.98 10.56
N VAL A 579 -20.32 -20.91 11.51
CA VAL A 579 -20.51 -20.60 12.93
C VAL A 579 -19.46 -21.32 13.76
N LEU A 580 -18.84 -20.59 14.68
CA LEU A 580 -17.95 -21.15 15.69
C LEU A 580 -18.64 -21.17 17.05
N HIS A 581 -18.42 -22.24 17.81
CA HIS A 581 -18.94 -22.41 19.17
C HIS A 581 -17.80 -22.51 20.19
N PRO A 582 -17.18 -21.38 20.58
CA PRO A 582 -16.18 -21.39 21.64
C PRO A 582 -16.79 -21.80 22.99
N ASP A 583 -15.98 -22.45 23.80
CA ASP A 583 -16.24 -22.70 25.22
C ASP A 583 -15.09 -22.17 26.06
N CYS A 584 -15.42 -21.62 27.23
CA CYS A 584 -14.44 -21.37 28.29
C CYS A 584 -13.18 -20.59 27.82
N VAL A 585 -13.38 -19.49 27.11
CA VAL A 585 -12.29 -18.59 26.68
C VAL A 585 -12.06 -17.52 27.75
N TYR A 586 -10.97 -17.67 28.49
CA TYR A 586 -10.74 -16.94 29.75
C TYR A 586 -9.89 -15.67 29.60
N ASP A 587 -9.16 -15.51 28.50
CA ASP A 587 -8.39 -14.31 28.16
C ASP A 587 -9.27 -13.19 27.57
N THR A 588 -10.45 -12.99 28.16
CA THR A 588 -11.42 -11.96 27.77
C THR A 588 -11.73 -11.06 28.96
N GLY A 589 -12.18 -9.82 28.73
CA GLY A 589 -12.51 -8.88 29.80
C GLY A 589 -13.66 -9.31 30.73
N LEU A 590 -14.28 -10.47 30.48
CA LEU A 590 -15.36 -11.04 31.28
C LEU A 590 -14.85 -11.85 32.49
N TRP A 591 -13.56 -12.20 32.56
CA TRP A 591 -13.01 -13.09 33.59
C TRP A 591 -11.91 -12.40 34.40
N SER A 592 -12.26 -11.87 35.58
CA SER A 592 -11.26 -11.46 36.57
C SER A 592 -10.72 -12.67 37.34
N ASP A 593 -9.55 -12.52 37.96
CA ASP A 593 -8.95 -13.55 38.80
C ASP A 593 -9.90 -14.00 39.92
N ASP A 594 -10.60 -13.06 40.57
CA ASP A 594 -11.60 -13.36 41.61
C ASP A 594 -12.77 -14.20 41.08
N VAL A 595 -13.24 -13.91 39.85
CA VAL A 595 -14.34 -14.67 39.22
C VAL A 595 -13.88 -16.08 38.87
N LEU A 596 -12.67 -16.22 38.34
CA LEU A 596 -12.08 -17.52 38.01
C LEU A 596 -11.87 -18.37 39.26
N GLN A 597 -11.34 -17.77 40.32
CA GLN A 597 -11.12 -18.44 41.60
C GLN A 597 -12.45 -18.91 42.21
N GLY A 598 -13.45 -18.02 42.32
CA GLY A 598 -14.76 -18.40 42.85
C GLY A 598 -15.51 -19.45 42.02
N ARG A 599 -15.25 -19.53 40.71
CA ARG A 599 -15.79 -20.60 39.85
C ARG A 599 -15.05 -21.91 40.06
N ALA A 600 -13.72 -21.89 40.12
CA ALA A 600 -12.90 -23.07 40.35
C ALA A 600 -13.21 -23.72 41.71
N GLU A 601 -13.37 -22.90 42.76
CA GLU A 601 -13.76 -23.34 44.11
C GLU A 601 -15.12 -24.05 44.14
N LYS A 602 -16.12 -23.54 43.41
CA LYS A 602 -17.44 -24.19 43.29
C LYS A 602 -17.36 -25.60 42.70
N TYR A 603 -16.32 -25.89 41.94
CA TYR A 603 -16.07 -27.20 41.37
C TYR A 603 -15.02 -28.01 42.14
N GLY A 604 -14.49 -27.48 43.25
CA GLY A 604 -13.44 -28.13 44.03
C GLY A 604 -12.11 -28.28 43.28
N MET A 605 -11.79 -27.33 42.40
CA MET A 605 -10.63 -27.39 41.49
C MET A 605 -9.74 -26.14 41.67
N SER A 606 -8.47 -26.25 41.23
CA SER A 606 -7.63 -25.06 41.00
C SER A 606 -8.12 -24.30 39.76
N VAL A 607 -7.76 -23.03 39.63
CA VAL A 607 -8.08 -22.21 38.44
C VAL A 607 -7.52 -22.86 37.16
N GLU A 608 -6.30 -23.37 37.19
CA GLU A 608 -5.67 -24.05 36.05
C GLU A 608 -6.44 -25.32 35.64
N ALA A 609 -6.87 -26.13 36.62
CA ALA A 609 -7.64 -27.33 36.38
C ALA A 609 -9.07 -26.99 35.89
N TYR A 610 -9.64 -25.89 36.35
CA TYR A 610 -10.92 -25.36 35.85
C TYR A 610 -10.80 -24.89 34.40
N LYS A 611 -9.71 -24.18 34.07
CA LYS A 611 -9.43 -23.69 32.71
C LYS A 611 -9.26 -24.80 31.68
N SER A 612 -8.80 -25.96 32.13
CA SER A 612 -8.52 -27.14 31.29
C SER A 612 -9.49 -28.30 31.54
N ARG A 613 -10.72 -28.04 31.99
CA ARG A 613 -11.65 -29.12 32.39
C ARG A 613 -12.22 -29.94 31.23
N ASN A 614 -11.97 -29.57 29.98
CA ASN A 614 -12.41 -30.33 28.80
C ASN A 614 -11.70 -31.69 28.66
N ILE A 615 -12.10 -32.48 27.65
CA ILE A 615 -11.59 -33.82 27.39
C ILE A 615 -10.09 -33.81 27.06
N LEU A 616 -9.66 -32.83 26.26
CA LEU A 616 -8.26 -32.70 25.83
C LEU A 616 -7.32 -32.13 26.91
N LYS A 617 -7.85 -31.65 28.04
CA LYS A 617 -7.09 -31.01 29.11
C LYS A 617 -6.27 -29.81 28.64
N LYS A 618 -6.88 -28.97 27.80
CA LYS A 618 -6.26 -27.77 27.22
C LYS A 618 -7.08 -26.53 27.54
N GLU A 619 -6.43 -25.42 27.86
CA GLU A 619 -7.09 -24.11 27.88
C GLU A 619 -7.41 -23.72 26.43
N VAL A 620 -8.57 -23.09 26.21
CA VAL A 620 -8.96 -22.51 24.92
C VAL A 620 -8.75 -20.99 25.01
N THR A 621 -7.97 -20.44 24.10
CA THR A 621 -7.59 -19.03 24.09
C THR A 621 -8.27 -18.24 22.97
N SER A 622 -8.35 -16.92 23.12
CA SER A 622 -8.87 -16.02 22.10
C SER A 622 -8.07 -16.11 20.80
N ARG A 623 -6.75 -16.35 20.91
CA ARG A 623 -5.87 -16.58 19.77
C ARG A 623 -6.24 -17.84 18.98
N GLU A 624 -6.47 -18.96 19.64
CA GLU A 624 -6.85 -20.21 18.95
C GLU A 624 -8.21 -20.09 18.26
N VAL A 625 -9.16 -19.37 18.88
CA VAL A 625 -10.43 -19.02 18.21
C VAL A 625 -10.18 -18.18 16.96
N ALA A 626 -9.30 -17.17 17.06
CA ALA A 626 -8.95 -16.31 15.92
C ALA A 626 -8.24 -17.06 14.78
N GLU A 627 -7.35 -18.00 15.10
CA GLU A 627 -6.71 -18.88 14.12
C GLU A 627 -7.75 -19.74 13.39
N MET A 628 -8.77 -20.24 14.10
CA MET A 628 -9.87 -20.97 13.47
C MET A 628 -10.80 -20.07 12.66
N VAL A 629 -11.07 -18.83 13.10
CA VAL A 629 -11.78 -17.82 12.29
C VAL A 629 -11.04 -17.60 10.98
N ALA A 630 -9.72 -17.42 11.01
CA ALA A 630 -8.91 -17.25 9.81
C ALA A 630 -8.93 -18.51 8.92
N ALA A 631 -8.92 -19.72 9.48
CA ALA A 631 -9.04 -20.95 8.69
C ALA A 631 -10.41 -21.06 7.99
N VAL A 632 -11.49 -20.75 8.70
CA VAL A 632 -12.87 -20.83 8.19
C VAL A 632 -13.19 -19.71 7.20
N ALA A 633 -12.67 -18.51 7.43
CA ALA A 633 -12.78 -17.40 6.48
C ALA A 633 -11.86 -17.59 5.26
N GLY A 634 -10.76 -18.34 5.41
CA GLY A 634 -9.71 -18.49 4.41
C GLY A 634 -9.95 -19.58 3.37
N PRO A 635 -8.90 -19.87 2.56
CA PRO A 635 -9.01 -20.73 1.37
C PRO A 635 -9.34 -22.21 1.68
N VAL A 636 -9.07 -22.68 2.90
CA VAL A 636 -9.33 -24.07 3.32
C VAL A 636 -10.84 -24.38 3.30
N PHE A 637 -11.69 -23.38 3.55
CA PHE A 637 -13.14 -23.53 3.67
C PHE A 637 -13.91 -23.02 2.44
N LEU A 638 -13.27 -22.84 1.28
CA LEU A 638 -13.93 -22.32 0.06
C LEU A 638 -15.15 -23.13 -0.40
N LYS A 639 -15.26 -24.39 0.01
CA LYS A 639 -16.38 -25.28 -0.34
C LYS A 639 -17.28 -25.63 0.86
N THR A 640 -17.25 -24.80 1.90
CA THR A 640 -17.96 -25.07 3.16
C THR A 640 -18.76 -23.84 3.60
N THR A 641 -20.08 -24.01 3.74
CA THR A 641 -21.02 -23.01 4.24
C THR A 641 -22.07 -23.72 5.11
N GLY A 642 -22.65 -23.02 6.07
CA GLY A 642 -23.59 -23.55 7.06
C GLY A 642 -22.95 -24.46 8.12
N ALA A 643 -21.62 -24.57 8.16
CA ALA A 643 -20.93 -25.39 9.15
C ALA A 643 -21.00 -24.77 10.55
N GLN A 644 -21.13 -25.64 11.55
CA GLN A 644 -21.11 -25.30 12.97
C GLN A 644 -19.94 -26.06 13.59
N ILE A 645 -18.97 -25.32 14.14
CA ILE A 645 -17.69 -25.92 14.55
C ILE A 645 -17.42 -25.60 16.03
N PRO A 646 -17.32 -26.61 16.91
CA PRO A 646 -16.93 -26.41 18.30
C PRO A 646 -15.45 -26.06 18.42
N ILE A 647 -15.14 -25.17 19.36
CA ILE A 647 -13.78 -24.86 19.80
C ILE A 647 -13.79 -24.89 21.33
N ASP A 648 -13.77 -26.08 21.90
CA ASP A 648 -14.06 -26.32 23.31
C ASP A 648 -13.13 -27.33 23.99
N GLY A 649 -12.15 -27.87 23.26
CA GLY A 649 -11.26 -28.93 23.74
C GLY A 649 -11.98 -30.27 24.02
N GLY A 650 -13.17 -30.47 23.44
CA GLY A 650 -14.05 -31.60 23.69
C GLY A 650 -14.86 -31.40 24.97
N ASN A 651 -15.98 -30.70 24.88
CA ASN A 651 -16.94 -30.62 25.98
C ASN A 651 -17.82 -31.88 26.01
N ASP A 652 -17.85 -32.58 27.15
CA ASP A 652 -18.56 -33.85 27.35
C ASP A 652 -20.08 -33.75 27.21
N ARG A 653 -20.65 -32.53 27.28
CA ARG A 653 -22.07 -32.27 27.07
C ARG A 653 -22.42 -31.94 25.62
N VAL A 654 -21.42 -31.79 24.76
CA VAL A 654 -21.58 -31.41 23.34
C VAL A 654 -21.32 -32.59 22.40
N ILE A 655 -20.36 -33.46 22.75
CA ILE A 655 -19.96 -34.60 21.91
C ILE A 655 -20.93 -35.78 21.94
#